data_AF-A0A2M7FVQ7-F1
#
_entry.id   AF-A0A2M7FVQ7-F1
#
_cell.length_a   1.000
_cell.length_b   1.000
_cell.length_c   1.000
_cell.angle_alpha   90.00
_cell.angle_beta   90.00
_cell.angle_gamma   90.00
#
_symmetry.space_group_name_H-M   'P 1'
#
loop_
_entity.id
_entity.type
_entity.pdbx_description
1 polymer ?
#
loop_
_entity_poly.entity_id
_entity_poly.type
_entity_poly.pdbx_seq_one_letter_code
_entity_poly.pdbx_strand_id
1 'polypeptide(L)'
;DEVQNSLTERSVELSEGRRAHAVLSDEITSLKARRSNIDAQAVRMRADLCAALGLDEDSMPFAGELIEVRDDQRDWEGAAERLLHNFGLSLLVPDGMYAQVAQWVDQTHLKGRLVYFRVRLDVRAQAPNLHADSLVRKLVVKPDSPFYAWLDRELAQRFDVACCATQEQFRREVRAISRAGQIKSGGERHEKDDRHRLDDRSRYVLGWSNTAKLAALDAKRKVLEAQLAQLGSQIGQGQQQLSACQTRLATLAKLVEYRDYRELDWAAPAAAAATLQAERQQIEAASDLLQTLTAQLQALDEAQLATERLSREARDKRAKTEQKISDITTLQTQTRALMAGAADAASALSVAAQQGASQRLDHWREQLLGKQLLTLESCDNRQQDMREALQKLIDAEERKARGLVEKIVDAMRSFRHRFPLATQEADASVAAAGEFRSLLKQLNVDDLPRFEAKFKELLNQNTINQVAQFSAQLNKERETIKERLTLINQSLTQIDYNPGRFIELQAQVTPDAEVRDFQSDLRHCLDGAISGSAASDDGQYSEAKFLQVKAIIERLRGREGQTEADRRWTQKVTDVRDWFVFAASERWREDGREHEHYSDSGGKSGGQKEKLAYTILAASLAYQFGLVRGEARSKAFRFVVIDEAFGRGSDESAQFGLKLFEELNLQLLIVTPLQKIHIIEPYVSSVGFVHNDEGRDSKLRNLTIEQYQAEKVRLAQSATAVVPAP
;
A
#
# COMPACT_ATOMS: atom_id res chain seq x y z
N ASP A 1 18.54 -8.23 -12.59
CA ASP A 1 17.51 -8.42 -13.64
C ASP A 1 17.01 -9.85 -13.72
N GLU A 2 17.84 -10.84 -14.07
CA GLU A 2 17.43 -12.25 -14.17
C GLU A 2 16.76 -12.79 -12.87
N VAL A 3 17.38 -12.54 -11.71
CA VAL A 3 16.81 -12.91 -10.39
C VAL A 3 15.47 -12.21 -10.14
N GLN A 4 15.32 -10.96 -10.58
CA GLN A 4 14.10 -10.17 -10.38
C GLN A 4 12.95 -10.65 -11.27
N ASN A 5 13.24 -11.05 -12.51
CA ASN A 5 12.25 -11.67 -13.40
C ASN A 5 11.78 -13.01 -12.84
N SER A 6 12.71 -13.88 -12.42
CA SER A 6 12.37 -15.18 -11.83
C SER A 6 11.54 -15.05 -10.55
N LEU A 7 11.81 -14.04 -9.72
CA LEU A 7 10.99 -13.73 -8.54
C LEU A 7 9.57 -13.32 -8.91
N THR A 8 9.41 -12.54 -9.98
CA THR A 8 8.11 -12.07 -10.44
C THR A 8 7.25 -13.24 -10.95
N GLU A 9 7.82 -14.10 -11.80
CA GLU A 9 7.17 -15.31 -12.32
C GLU A 9 6.71 -16.24 -11.18
N ARG A 10 7.63 -16.57 -10.26
CA ARG A 10 7.31 -17.44 -9.10
C ARG A 10 6.27 -16.82 -8.17
N SER A 11 6.25 -15.49 -8.03
CA SER A 11 5.23 -14.80 -7.22
C SER A 11 3.83 -14.91 -7.85
N VAL A 12 3.73 -14.83 -9.17
CA VAL A 12 2.47 -15.07 -9.89
C VAL A 12 2.02 -16.51 -9.73
N GLU A 13 2.92 -17.49 -9.94
CA GLU A 13 2.62 -18.92 -9.73
C GLU A 13 2.16 -19.21 -8.29
N LEU A 14 2.80 -18.60 -7.28
CA LEU A 14 2.39 -18.72 -5.88
C LEU A 14 0.99 -18.15 -5.65
N SER A 15 0.67 -17.02 -6.26
CA SER A 15 -0.65 -16.39 -6.16
C SER A 15 -1.75 -17.25 -6.79
N GLU A 16 -1.51 -17.78 -7.98
CA GLU A 16 -2.43 -18.70 -8.67
C GLU A 16 -2.62 -20.00 -7.88
N GLY A 17 -1.52 -20.60 -7.38
CA GLY A 17 -1.58 -21.79 -6.55
C GLY A 17 -2.33 -21.57 -5.23
N ARG A 18 -2.19 -20.39 -4.60
CA ARG A 18 -2.97 -20.02 -3.40
C ARG A 18 -4.46 -19.92 -3.68
N ARG A 19 -4.86 -19.35 -4.83
CA ARG A 19 -6.27 -19.32 -5.24
C ARG A 19 -6.81 -20.73 -5.47
N ALA A 20 -6.07 -21.59 -6.15
CA ALA A 20 -6.44 -22.99 -6.34
C ALA A 20 -6.57 -23.76 -5.01
N HIS A 21 -5.65 -23.51 -4.07
CA HIS A 21 -5.69 -24.10 -2.72
C HIS A 21 -6.90 -23.64 -1.92
N ALA A 22 -7.27 -22.36 -2.00
CA ALA A 22 -8.46 -21.83 -1.35
C ALA A 22 -9.73 -22.51 -1.88
N VAL A 23 -9.90 -22.56 -3.21
CA VAL A 23 -11.06 -23.23 -3.85
C VAL A 23 -11.14 -24.70 -3.44
N LEU A 24 -10.01 -25.41 -3.43
CA LEU A 24 -9.95 -26.82 -3.03
C LEU A 24 -10.28 -27.01 -1.55
N SER A 25 -9.80 -26.11 -0.68
CA SER A 25 -10.05 -26.15 0.76
C SER A 25 -11.50 -25.85 1.10
N ASP A 26 -12.12 -24.91 0.38
CA ASP A 26 -13.54 -24.58 0.50
C ASP A 26 -14.41 -25.77 0.08
N GLU A 27 -14.08 -26.45 -1.02
CA GLU A 27 -14.78 -27.67 -1.46
C GLU A 27 -14.65 -28.80 -0.44
N ILE A 28 -13.46 -29.04 0.13
CA ILE A 28 -13.25 -30.03 1.20
C ILE A 28 -14.08 -29.68 2.43
N THR A 29 -14.12 -28.41 2.82
CA THR A 29 -14.91 -27.95 3.97
C THR A 29 -16.41 -28.14 3.73
N SER A 30 -16.88 -27.82 2.52
CA SER A 30 -18.26 -28.05 2.10
C SER A 30 -18.63 -29.54 2.13
N LEU A 31 -17.75 -30.40 1.62
CA LEU A 31 -17.96 -31.86 1.61
C LEU A 31 -17.95 -32.45 3.02
N LYS A 32 -17.15 -31.94 3.97
CA LYS A 32 -17.18 -32.40 5.37
C LYS A 32 -18.51 -32.14 6.07
N ALA A 33 -19.26 -31.14 5.65
CA ALA A 33 -20.57 -30.80 6.22
C ALA A 33 -21.72 -31.67 5.68
N ARG A 34 -21.50 -32.44 4.61
CA ARG A 34 -22.54 -33.23 3.93
C ARG A 34 -22.09 -34.67 3.65
N ARG A 35 -23.02 -35.53 3.24
CA ARG A 35 -22.72 -36.93 2.82
C ARG A 35 -22.69 -37.14 1.31
N SER A 36 -23.10 -36.13 0.54
CA SER A 36 -23.25 -36.18 -0.92
C SER A 36 -21.92 -35.99 -1.67
N ASN A 37 -21.78 -36.71 -2.79
CA ASN A 37 -20.68 -36.56 -3.76
C ASN A 37 -20.91 -35.44 -4.77
N ILE A 38 -22.06 -34.76 -4.73
CA ILE A 38 -22.37 -33.63 -5.60
C ILE A 38 -21.46 -32.43 -5.25
N ASP A 39 -21.10 -31.63 -6.24
CA ASP A 39 -20.28 -30.42 -6.05
C ASP A 39 -21.02 -29.33 -5.25
N ALA A 40 -20.28 -28.36 -4.69
CA ALA A 40 -20.89 -27.33 -3.86
C ALA A 40 -21.84 -26.40 -4.61
N GLN A 41 -21.63 -26.19 -5.92
CA GLN A 41 -22.45 -25.30 -6.72
C GLN A 41 -23.85 -25.88 -6.95
N ALA A 42 -23.94 -27.16 -7.30
CA ALA A 42 -25.20 -27.87 -7.51
C ALA A 42 -25.98 -28.03 -6.20
N VAL A 43 -25.31 -28.36 -5.10
CA VAL A 43 -25.95 -28.39 -3.77
C VAL A 43 -26.50 -27.03 -3.38
N ARG A 44 -25.74 -25.95 -3.62
CA ARG A 44 -26.22 -24.58 -3.36
C ARG A 44 -27.43 -24.22 -4.21
N MET A 45 -27.45 -24.59 -5.49
CA MET A 45 -28.62 -24.39 -6.35
C MET A 45 -29.86 -25.12 -5.83
N ARG A 46 -29.71 -26.35 -5.31
CA ARG A 46 -30.80 -27.06 -4.64
C ARG A 46 -31.26 -26.35 -3.36
N ALA A 47 -30.32 -25.92 -2.52
CA ALA A 47 -30.63 -25.22 -1.28
C ALA A 47 -31.37 -23.89 -1.53
N ASP A 48 -30.93 -23.10 -2.51
CA ASP A 48 -31.56 -21.84 -2.90
C ASP A 48 -33.00 -22.07 -3.43
N LEU A 49 -33.20 -23.12 -4.23
CA LEU A 49 -34.51 -23.52 -4.74
C LEU A 49 -35.44 -23.96 -3.60
N CYS A 50 -34.95 -24.84 -2.71
CA CYS A 50 -35.74 -25.36 -1.58
C CYS A 50 -36.11 -24.24 -0.61
N ALA A 51 -35.17 -23.34 -0.30
CA ALA A 51 -35.41 -22.19 0.56
C ALA A 51 -36.45 -21.22 -0.02
N ALA A 52 -36.39 -20.95 -1.33
CA ALA A 52 -37.34 -20.05 -1.99
C ALA A 52 -38.78 -20.62 -2.02
N LEU A 53 -38.92 -21.94 -2.09
CA LEU A 53 -40.22 -22.63 -2.15
C LEU A 53 -40.71 -23.14 -0.79
N GLY A 54 -39.91 -23.02 0.27
CA GLY A 54 -40.23 -23.57 1.60
C GLY A 54 -40.29 -25.10 1.62
N LEU A 55 -39.47 -25.76 0.79
CA LEU A 55 -39.42 -27.22 0.65
C LEU A 55 -38.22 -27.80 1.41
N ASP A 56 -38.32 -29.07 1.78
CA ASP A 56 -37.22 -29.81 2.40
C ASP A 56 -36.22 -30.32 1.33
N GLU A 57 -34.92 -30.22 1.60
CA GLU A 57 -33.89 -30.60 0.64
C GLU A 57 -33.89 -32.10 0.32
N ASP A 58 -34.23 -32.93 1.29
CA ASP A 58 -34.27 -34.39 1.14
C ASP A 58 -35.42 -34.85 0.22
N SER A 59 -36.40 -33.97 -0.04
CA SER A 59 -37.52 -34.27 -0.95
C SER A 59 -37.13 -34.22 -2.43
N MET A 60 -35.99 -33.60 -2.77
CA MET A 60 -35.49 -33.45 -4.14
C MET A 60 -34.01 -33.83 -4.24
N PRO A 61 -33.66 -35.12 -4.10
CA PRO A 61 -32.30 -35.58 -4.23
C PRO A 61 -31.81 -35.51 -5.68
N PHE A 62 -30.48 -35.44 -5.85
CA PHE A 62 -29.85 -35.67 -7.15
C PHE A 62 -29.80 -37.18 -7.44
N ALA A 63 -29.90 -37.58 -8.71
CA ALA A 63 -29.88 -39.02 -9.05
C ALA A 63 -28.59 -39.71 -8.60
N GLY A 64 -27.45 -39.02 -8.60
CA GLY A 64 -26.16 -39.55 -8.17
C GLY A 64 -26.08 -39.87 -6.68
N GLU A 65 -26.89 -39.20 -5.85
CA GLU A 65 -27.00 -39.47 -4.41
C GLU A 65 -27.73 -40.79 -4.11
N LEU A 66 -28.44 -41.33 -5.10
CA LEU A 66 -29.25 -42.54 -4.97
C LEU A 66 -28.66 -43.75 -5.73
N ILE A 67 -27.65 -43.53 -6.57
CA ILE A 67 -27.04 -44.57 -7.41
C ILE A 67 -25.60 -44.80 -6.94
N GLU A 68 -25.22 -46.06 -6.76
CA GLU A 68 -23.85 -46.47 -6.43
C GLU A 68 -23.43 -47.65 -7.33
N VAL A 69 -22.13 -47.79 -7.58
CA VAL A 69 -21.59 -48.94 -8.31
C VAL A 69 -21.34 -50.06 -7.30
N ARG A 70 -21.69 -51.31 -7.64
CA ARG A 70 -21.46 -52.43 -6.73
C ARG A 70 -19.97 -52.60 -6.39
N ASP A 71 -19.68 -52.95 -5.14
CA ASP A 71 -18.31 -53.13 -4.64
C ASP A 71 -17.52 -54.21 -5.41
N ASP A 72 -18.18 -55.26 -5.92
CA ASP A 72 -17.58 -56.32 -6.72
C ASP A 72 -17.31 -55.91 -8.18
N GLN A 73 -17.79 -54.74 -8.61
CA GLN A 73 -17.70 -54.24 -9.98
C GLN A 73 -16.89 -52.94 -10.09
N ARG A 74 -16.01 -52.65 -9.12
CA ARG A 74 -15.19 -51.42 -9.06
C ARG A 74 -14.34 -51.14 -10.31
N ASP A 75 -13.95 -52.16 -11.05
CA ASP A 75 -13.24 -52.01 -12.33
C ASP A 75 -14.02 -51.18 -13.37
N TRP A 76 -15.35 -51.09 -13.21
CA TRP A 76 -16.25 -50.33 -14.07
C TRP A 76 -16.66 -48.98 -13.47
N GLU A 77 -16.22 -48.65 -12.25
CA GLU A 77 -16.62 -47.45 -11.51
C GLU A 77 -16.39 -46.17 -12.32
N GLY A 78 -15.17 -45.97 -12.85
CA GLY A 78 -14.85 -44.78 -13.65
C GLY A 78 -15.61 -44.71 -14.98
N ALA A 79 -15.89 -45.85 -15.62
CA ALA A 79 -16.67 -45.90 -16.85
C ALA A 79 -18.16 -45.60 -16.59
N ALA A 80 -18.70 -46.12 -15.48
CA ALA A 80 -20.05 -45.85 -15.02
C ALA A 80 -20.22 -44.37 -14.66
N GLU A 81 -19.29 -43.80 -13.90
CA GLU A 81 -19.23 -42.38 -13.56
C GLU A 81 -19.22 -41.52 -14.81
N ARG A 82 -18.37 -41.82 -15.80
CA ARG A 82 -18.31 -41.02 -17.04
C ARG A 82 -19.62 -41.05 -17.82
N LEU A 83 -20.28 -42.20 -17.92
CA LEU A 83 -21.55 -42.32 -18.64
C LEU A 83 -22.70 -41.63 -17.89
N LEU A 84 -22.75 -41.81 -16.57
CA LEU A 84 -23.85 -41.35 -15.72
C LEU A 84 -23.62 -39.95 -15.15
N HIS A 85 -22.45 -39.33 -15.33
CA HIS A 85 -22.09 -38.06 -14.69
C HIS A 85 -23.19 -36.99 -14.79
N ASN A 86 -23.63 -36.70 -16.03
CA ASN A 86 -24.67 -35.71 -16.28
C ASN A 86 -26.04 -36.14 -15.72
N PHE A 87 -26.33 -37.44 -15.71
CA PHE A 87 -27.55 -37.97 -15.13
C PHE A 87 -27.51 -37.89 -13.60
N GLY A 88 -26.37 -38.19 -12.99
CA GLY A 88 -26.12 -38.09 -11.56
C GLY A 88 -26.29 -36.68 -11.01
N LEU A 89 -25.95 -35.65 -11.80
CA LEU A 89 -26.17 -34.23 -11.49
C LEU A 89 -27.61 -33.75 -11.77
N SER A 90 -28.51 -34.62 -12.22
CA SER A 90 -29.90 -34.25 -12.47
C SER A 90 -30.75 -34.32 -11.20
N LEU A 91 -31.51 -33.27 -10.91
CA LEU A 91 -32.38 -33.16 -9.75
C LEU A 91 -33.69 -33.95 -9.96
N LEU A 92 -34.14 -34.72 -8.98
CA LEU A 92 -35.40 -35.45 -9.05
C LEU A 92 -36.51 -34.65 -8.38
N VAL A 93 -37.52 -34.26 -9.16
CA VAL A 93 -38.62 -33.40 -8.70
C VAL A 93 -39.92 -34.20 -8.67
N PRO A 94 -40.54 -34.41 -7.50
CA PRO A 94 -41.85 -35.06 -7.40
C PRO A 94 -42.93 -34.34 -8.21
N ASP A 95 -43.88 -35.11 -8.77
CA ASP A 95 -44.96 -34.58 -9.62
C ASP A 95 -45.75 -33.43 -8.98
N GLY A 96 -46.03 -33.54 -7.68
CA GLY A 96 -46.77 -32.52 -6.92
C GLY A 96 -46.05 -31.18 -6.75
N MET A 97 -44.71 -31.15 -6.87
CA MET A 97 -43.89 -29.94 -6.70
C MET A 97 -43.45 -29.35 -8.05
N TYR A 98 -43.66 -30.06 -9.15
CA TYR A 98 -43.17 -29.71 -10.49
C TYR A 98 -43.58 -28.29 -10.93
N ALA A 99 -44.84 -27.89 -10.72
CA ALA A 99 -45.34 -26.60 -11.19
C ALA A 99 -44.59 -25.42 -10.54
N GLN A 100 -44.36 -25.51 -9.23
CA GLN A 100 -43.66 -24.47 -8.46
C GLN A 100 -42.17 -24.40 -8.84
N VAL A 101 -41.54 -25.57 -9.00
CA VAL A 101 -40.13 -25.67 -9.42
C VAL A 101 -39.92 -25.11 -10.82
N ALA A 102 -40.77 -25.47 -11.78
CA ALA A 102 -40.67 -24.97 -13.15
C ALA A 102 -40.83 -23.45 -13.22
N GLN A 103 -41.77 -22.88 -12.46
CA GLN A 103 -41.96 -21.44 -12.38
C GLN A 103 -40.76 -20.72 -11.75
N TRP A 104 -40.20 -21.25 -10.67
CA TRP A 104 -39.04 -20.66 -10.01
C TRP A 104 -37.80 -20.67 -10.91
N VAL A 105 -37.57 -21.77 -11.62
CA VAL A 105 -36.44 -21.91 -12.57
C VAL A 105 -36.52 -20.88 -13.70
N ASP A 106 -37.72 -20.59 -14.22
CA ASP A 106 -37.92 -19.63 -15.30
C ASP A 106 -37.67 -18.17 -14.85
N GLN A 107 -37.99 -17.86 -13.59
CA GLN A 107 -37.87 -16.52 -13.03
C GLN A 107 -36.48 -16.20 -12.47
N THR A 108 -35.66 -17.22 -12.19
CA THR A 108 -34.42 -17.07 -11.43
C THR A 108 -33.18 -17.24 -12.31
N HIS A 109 -32.26 -16.27 -12.25
CA HIS A 109 -30.96 -16.44 -12.91
C HIS A 109 -30.04 -17.38 -12.10
N LEU A 110 -30.00 -18.65 -12.49
CA LEU A 110 -29.35 -19.74 -11.73
C LEU A 110 -27.81 -19.69 -11.65
N LYS A 111 -27.15 -18.86 -12.48
CA LYS A 111 -25.67 -18.78 -12.58
C LYS A 111 -24.99 -20.15 -12.76
N GLY A 112 -25.68 -21.09 -13.40
CA GLY A 112 -25.25 -22.47 -13.57
C GLY A 112 -26.22 -23.24 -14.47
N ARG A 113 -25.91 -24.52 -14.71
CA ARG A 113 -26.76 -25.43 -15.49
C ARG A 113 -27.51 -26.36 -14.54
N LEU A 114 -28.84 -26.29 -14.53
CA LEU A 114 -29.71 -27.21 -13.80
C LEU A 114 -30.44 -28.11 -14.79
N VAL A 115 -30.37 -29.42 -14.56
CA VAL A 115 -31.21 -30.41 -15.24
C VAL A 115 -32.07 -31.06 -14.17
N TYR A 116 -33.38 -31.15 -14.40
CA TYR A 116 -34.29 -31.80 -13.46
C TYR A 116 -35.26 -32.72 -14.18
N PHE A 117 -35.66 -33.80 -13.51
CA PHE A 117 -36.66 -34.74 -14.00
C PHE A 117 -37.91 -34.67 -13.15
N ARG A 118 -39.05 -34.53 -13.83
CA ARG A 118 -40.37 -34.69 -13.21
C ARG A 118 -40.63 -36.19 -12.97
N VAL A 119 -40.77 -36.58 -11.70
CA VAL A 119 -40.96 -37.96 -11.29
C VAL A 119 -42.40 -38.22 -10.86
N ARG A 120 -43.04 -39.19 -11.52
CA ARG A 120 -44.35 -39.73 -11.14
C ARG A 120 -44.13 -41.03 -10.36
N LEU A 121 -44.57 -41.06 -9.11
CA LEU A 121 -44.33 -42.19 -8.20
C LEU A 121 -45.21 -43.41 -8.50
N ASP A 122 -46.33 -43.23 -9.22
CA ASP A 122 -47.30 -44.31 -9.55
C ASP A 122 -46.88 -45.22 -10.73
N VAL A 123 -45.60 -45.22 -11.08
CA VAL A 123 -45.09 -46.08 -12.14
C VAL A 123 -44.79 -47.46 -11.57
N ARG A 124 -45.55 -48.48 -11.99
CA ARG A 124 -45.16 -49.88 -11.74
C ARG A 124 -43.87 -50.19 -12.48
N ALA A 125 -42.84 -50.63 -11.74
CA ALA A 125 -41.63 -51.20 -12.31
C ALA A 125 -41.99 -52.45 -13.12
N GLN A 126 -41.86 -52.39 -14.44
CA GLN A 126 -41.88 -53.58 -15.28
C GLN A 126 -40.48 -54.18 -15.27
N ALA A 127 -40.36 -55.51 -15.15
CA ALA A 127 -39.06 -56.17 -15.21
C ALA A 127 -38.42 -55.92 -16.59
N PRO A 128 -37.34 -55.13 -16.68
CA PRO A 128 -36.74 -54.81 -17.97
C PRO A 128 -35.95 -56.02 -18.49
N ASN A 129 -36.09 -56.33 -19.77
CA ASN A 129 -35.25 -57.33 -20.43
C ASN A 129 -33.89 -56.71 -20.77
N LEU A 130 -33.03 -56.57 -19.74
CA LEU A 130 -31.69 -55.98 -19.86
C LEU A 130 -30.73 -56.93 -20.57
N HIS A 131 -29.80 -56.35 -21.34
CA HIS A 131 -28.67 -57.08 -21.90
C HIS A 131 -27.92 -57.89 -20.81
N ALA A 132 -27.36 -59.06 -21.16
CA ALA A 132 -26.67 -59.93 -20.21
C ALA A 132 -25.50 -59.20 -19.52
N ASP A 133 -24.70 -58.49 -20.30
CA ASP A 133 -23.56 -57.69 -19.83
C ASP A 133 -23.91 -56.21 -19.57
N SER A 134 -25.16 -55.88 -19.28
CA SER A 134 -25.59 -54.49 -19.09
C SER A 134 -24.90 -53.78 -17.92
N LEU A 135 -24.49 -52.53 -18.12
CA LEU A 135 -23.95 -51.68 -17.06
C LEU A 135 -24.94 -51.50 -15.91
N VAL A 136 -26.24 -51.48 -16.19
CA VAL A 136 -27.30 -51.31 -15.17
C VAL A 136 -27.23 -52.40 -14.10
N ARG A 137 -26.83 -53.63 -14.48
CA ARG A 137 -26.69 -54.76 -13.56
C ARG A 137 -25.52 -54.58 -12.56
N LYS A 138 -24.60 -53.67 -12.86
CA LYS A 138 -23.44 -53.32 -12.01
C LYS A 138 -23.72 -52.16 -11.06
N LEU A 139 -24.90 -51.55 -11.14
CA LEU A 139 -25.35 -50.45 -10.28
C LEU A 139 -26.27 -50.95 -9.17
N VAL A 140 -26.38 -50.15 -8.11
CA VAL A 140 -27.34 -50.32 -7.02
C VAL A 140 -28.05 -48.99 -6.83
N VAL A 141 -29.38 -49.03 -6.85
CA VAL A 141 -30.22 -47.89 -6.45
C VAL A 141 -30.57 -48.05 -4.97
N LYS A 142 -30.54 -46.95 -4.22
CA LYS A 142 -30.85 -46.92 -2.79
C LYS A 142 -32.26 -47.50 -2.53
N PRO A 143 -32.39 -48.65 -1.82
CA PRO A 143 -33.66 -49.38 -1.72
C PRO A 143 -34.79 -48.61 -1.04
N ASP A 144 -34.45 -47.81 -0.03
CA ASP A 144 -35.43 -47.08 0.79
C ASP A 144 -35.92 -45.77 0.14
N SER A 145 -35.50 -45.49 -1.10
CA SER A 145 -35.85 -44.24 -1.79
C SER A 145 -37.24 -44.31 -2.45
N PRO A 146 -38.10 -43.29 -2.29
CA PRO A 146 -39.37 -43.23 -3.02
C PRO A 146 -39.16 -43.16 -4.55
N PHE A 147 -37.98 -42.74 -5.01
CA PHE A 147 -37.62 -42.64 -6.42
C PHE A 147 -37.12 -43.96 -7.04
N TYR A 148 -37.03 -45.05 -6.26
CA TYR A 148 -36.44 -46.33 -6.70
C TYR A 148 -37.06 -46.85 -7.99
N ALA A 149 -38.39 -47.01 -8.04
CA ALA A 149 -39.08 -47.59 -9.19
C ALA A 149 -38.91 -46.76 -10.47
N TRP A 150 -38.81 -45.44 -10.34
CA TRP A 150 -38.56 -44.55 -11.47
C TRP A 150 -37.10 -44.64 -11.94
N LEU A 151 -36.13 -44.60 -11.01
CA LEU A 151 -34.71 -44.70 -11.33
C LEU A 151 -34.37 -46.03 -11.99
N ASP A 152 -34.88 -47.15 -11.47
CA ASP A 152 -34.64 -48.49 -12.02
C ASP A 152 -35.13 -48.58 -13.49
N ARG A 153 -36.32 -48.02 -13.76
CA ARG A 153 -36.87 -47.95 -15.13
C ARG A 153 -36.05 -47.05 -16.05
N GLU A 154 -35.67 -45.85 -15.61
CA GLU A 154 -34.90 -44.92 -16.46
C GLU A 154 -33.48 -45.44 -16.72
N LEU A 155 -32.84 -46.07 -15.72
CA LEU A 155 -31.57 -46.76 -15.88
C LEU A 155 -31.68 -47.86 -16.93
N ALA A 156 -32.71 -48.70 -16.85
CA ALA A 156 -32.94 -49.76 -17.82
C ALA A 156 -33.24 -49.26 -19.24
N GLN A 157 -33.97 -48.16 -19.41
CA GLN A 157 -34.29 -47.64 -20.74
C GLN A 157 -33.11 -46.89 -21.38
N ARG A 158 -32.48 -46.00 -20.61
CA ARG A 158 -31.50 -45.04 -21.15
C ARG A 158 -30.07 -45.51 -21.01
N PHE A 159 -29.76 -46.42 -20.10
CA PHE A 159 -28.39 -46.81 -19.79
C PHE A 159 -28.15 -48.32 -19.91
N ASP A 160 -29.04 -49.06 -20.58
CA ASP A 160 -28.77 -50.44 -21.03
C ASP A 160 -27.71 -50.45 -22.14
N VAL A 161 -26.45 -50.42 -21.70
CA VAL A 161 -25.25 -50.48 -22.53
C VAL A 161 -24.43 -51.70 -22.14
N ALA A 162 -23.94 -52.46 -23.11
CA ALA A 162 -23.12 -53.63 -22.86
C ALA A 162 -21.71 -53.23 -22.38
N CYS A 163 -21.29 -53.76 -21.23
CA CYS A 163 -19.94 -53.60 -20.70
C CYS A 163 -18.96 -54.52 -21.43
N CYS A 164 -18.21 -53.97 -22.38
CA CYS A 164 -17.31 -54.76 -23.23
C CYS A 164 -15.90 -54.83 -22.66
N ALA A 165 -15.41 -56.04 -22.36
CA ALA A 165 -14.05 -56.24 -21.87
C ALA A 165 -13.00 -56.14 -22.99
N THR A 166 -13.38 -56.42 -24.24
CA THR A 166 -12.50 -56.38 -25.41
C THR A 166 -13.01 -55.45 -26.50
N GLN A 167 -12.09 -54.96 -27.33
CA GLN A 167 -12.42 -54.07 -28.46
C GLN A 167 -13.23 -54.77 -29.55
N GLU A 168 -13.13 -56.10 -29.66
CA GLU A 168 -13.93 -56.88 -30.59
C GLU A 168 -15.40 -56.96 -30.17
N GLN A 169 -15.65 -57.18 -28.87
CA GLN A 169 -16.99 -57.14 -28.31
C GLN A 169 -17.61 -55.74 -28.48
N PHE A 170 -16.85 -54.69 -28.18
CA PHE A 170 -17.30 -53.29 -28.32
C PHE A 170 -17.72 -52.92 -29.75
N ARG A 171 -17.06 -53.49 -30.77
CA ARG A 171 -17.41 -53.23 -32.18
C ARG A 171 -18.72 -53.89 -32.59
N ARG A 172 -19.01 -55.11 -32.08
CA ARG A 172 -20.20 -55.90 -32.43
C ARG A 172 -21.48 -55.35 -31.81
N GLU A 173 -21.39 -54.87 -30.58
CA GLU A 173 -22.54 -54.37 -29.83
C GLU A 173 -23.06 -53.04 -30.38
N VAL A 174 -24.39 -52.83 -30.39
CA VAL A 174 -25.02 -51.60 -30.89
C VAL A 174 -24.88 -50.44 -29.88
N ARG A 175 -25.00 -50.76 -28.59
CA ARG A 175 -24.84 -49.84 -27.47
C ARG A 175 -23.86 -50.44 -26.48
N ALA A 176 -22.69 -49.82 -26.33
CA ALA A 176 -21.59 -50.41 -25.58
C ALA A 176 -20.76 -49.39 -24.83
N ILE A 177 -20.10 -49.84 -23.78
CA ILE A 177 -19.09 -49.08 -23.05
C ILE A 177 -17.84 -49.93 -22.86
N SER A 178 -16.67 -49.35 -23.16
CA SER A 178 -15.38 -49.99 -22.89
C SER A 178 -14.91 -49.71 -21.47
N ARG A 179 -14.02 -50.56 -20.94
CA ARG A 179 -13.38 -50.32 -19.63
C ARG A 179 -12.63 -48.99 -19.57
N ALA A 180 -12.14 -48.49 -20.70
CA ALA A 180 -11.46 -47.20 -20.80
C ALA A 180 -12.43 -46.00 -20.88
N GLY A 181 -13.75 -46.23 -20.75
CA GLY A 181 -14.77 -45.18 -20.76
C GLY A 181 -15.10 -44.63 -22.14
N GLN A 182 -14.89 -45.41 -23.21
CA GLN A 182 -15.41 -45.09 -24.55
C GLN A 182 -16.86 -45.56 -24.65
N ILE A 183 -17.76 -44.68 -25.05
CA ILE A 183 -19.21 -44.91 -25.11
C ILE A 183 -19.64 -44.99 -26.57
N LYS A 184 -20.46 -45.99 -26.90
CA LYS A 184 -21.10 -46.16 -28.21
C LYS A 184 -22.62 -46.04 -28.06
N SER A 185 -23.18 -45.07 -28.76
CA SER A 185 -24.61 -44.72 -28.70
C SER A 185 -25.27 -44.97 -30.05
N GLY A 186 -26.04 -46.05 -30.16
CA GLY A 186 -26.87 -46.33 -31.34
C GLY A 186 -26.08 -46.72 -32.59
N GLY A 187 -24.96 -47.44 -32.46
CA GLY A 187 -24.18 -47.92 -33.60
C GLY A 187 -23.22 -46.89 -34.22
N GLU A 188 -23.66 -45.65 -34.37
CA GLU A 188 -22.97 -44.63 -35.17
C GLU A 188 -22.14 -43.64 -34.33
N ARG A 189 -22.66 -43.21 -33.17
CA ARG A 189 -21.99 -42.20 -32.32
C ARG A 189 -21.05 -42.86 -31.33
N HIS A 190 -19.79 -42.42 -31.34
CA HIS A 190 -18.76 -42.85 -30.39
C HIS A 190 -18.21 -41.63 -29.65
N GLU A 191 -18.12 -41.71 -28.32
CA GLU A 191 -17.68 -40.61 -27.47
C GLU A 191 -16.66 -41.13 -26.46
N LYS A 192 -15.54 -40.41 -26.31
CA LYS A 192 -14.57 -40.63 -25.25
C LYS A 192 -14.11 -39.27 -24.75
N ASP A 193 -14.54 -38.92 -23.55
CA ASP A 193 -14.18 -37.65 -22.92
C ASP A 193 -13.01 -37.84 -21.94
N ASP A 194 -11.79 -37.62 -22.42
CA ASP A 194 -10.55 -37.75 -21.62
C ASP A 194 -10.05 -36.40 -21.09
N ARG A 195 -10.90 -35.35 -21.04
CA ARG A 195 -10.56 -34.08 -20.38
C ARG A 195 -10.15 -34.29 -18.91
N HIS A 196 -10.63 -35.37 -18.29
CA HIS A 196 -10.22 -35.82 -16.98
C HIS A 196 -9.87 -37.31 -17.01
N ARG A 197 -8.95 -37.72 -16.14
CA ARG A 197 -8.59 -39.13 -16.01
C ARG A 197 -9.79 -39.95 -15.50
N LEU A 198 -9.91 -41.17 -16.01
CA LEU A 198 -11.00 -42.08 -15.66
C LEU A 198 -10.99 -42.47 -14.18
N ASP A 199 -9.81 -42.54 -13.58
CA ASP A 199 -9.55 -42.88 -12.17
C ASP A 199 -9.57 -41.66 -11.23
N ASP A 200 -9.92 -40.47 -11.72
CA ASP A 200 -9.99 -39.27 -10.88
C ASP A 200 -11.25 -39.23 -9.99
N ARG A 201 -11.14 -39.90 -8.84
CA ARG A 201 -12.18 -39.95 -7.79
C ARG A 201 -12.60 -38.59 -7.24
N SER A 202 -11.82 -37.54 -7.46
CA SER A 202 -12.20 -36.21 -6.99
C SER A 202 -13.38 -35.62 -7.77
N ARG A 203 -13.76 -36.22 -8.90
CA ARG A 203 -14.85 -35.77 -9.78
C ARG A 203 -16.04 -36.72 -9.80
N TYR A 204 -15.97 -37.82 -9.07
CA TYR A 204 -17.05 -38.80 -9.00
C TYR A 204 -18.27 -38.18 -8.30
N VAL A 205 -19.44 -38.52 -8.80
CA VAL A 205 -20.73 -37.96 -8.39
C VAL A 205 -21.67 -39.02 -7.84
N LEU A 206 -21.47 -40.29 -8.22
CA LEU A 206 -22.26 -41.41 -7.73
C LEU A 206 -21.79 -41.84 -6.35
N GLY A 207 -22.67 -42.49 -5.59
CA GLY A 207 -22.36 -43.12 -4.30
C GLY A 207 -23.01 -42.43 -3.11
N TRP A 208 -23.31 -43.24 -2.09
CA TRP A 208 -24.02 -42.78 -0.88
C TRP A 208 -23.11 -42.11 0.16
N SER A 209 -21.79 -42.13 -0.07
CA SER A 209 -20.78 -41.55 0.82
C SER A 209 -19.71 -40.79 0.04
N ASN A 210 -19.25 -39.69 0.63
CA ASN A 210 -18.19 -38.85 0.07
C ASN A 210 -16.79 -39.08 0.65
N THR A 211 -16.61 -40.13 1.46
CA THR A 211 -15.34 -40.45 2.10
C THR A 211 -14.19 -40.64 1.10
N ALA A 212 -14.41 -41.38 0.01
CA ALA A 212 -13.42 -41.61 -1.03
C ALA A 212 -13.07 -40.32 -1.80
N LYS A 213 -14.06 -39.46 -2.07
CA LYS A 213 -13.89 -38.16 -2.72
C LYS A 213 -13.10 -37.20 -1.82
N LEU A 214 -13.43 -37.14 -0.53
CA LEU A 214 -12.70 -36.36 0.47
C LEU A 214 -11.23 -36.79 0.57
N ALA A 215 -10.95 -38.10 0.64
CA ALA A 215 -9.58 -38.61 0.67
C ALA A 215 -8.79 -38.21 -0.58
N ALA A 216 -9.41 -38.29 -1.77
CA ALA A 216 -8.78 -37.87 -3.03
C ALA A 216 -8.51 -36.36 -3.07
N LEU A 217 -9.46 -35.52 -2.62
CA LEU A 217 -9.29 -34.07 -2.55
C LEU A 217 -8.25 -33.65 -1.50
N ASP A 218 -8.23 -34.28 -0.32
CA ASP A 218 -7.21 -34.05 0.71
C ASP A 218 -5.81 -34.44 0.22
N ALA A 219 -5.67 -35.52 -0.55
CA ALA A 219 -4.40 -35.90 -1.18
C ALA A 219 -3.95 -34.83 -2.21
N LYS A 220 -4.87 -34.34 -3.05
CA LYS A 220 -4.59 -33.21 -3.97
C LYS A 220 -4.19 -31.95 -3.21
N ARG A 221 -4.85 -31.64 -2.07
CA ARG A 221 -4.52 -30.48 -1.23
C ARG A 221 -3.10 -30.59 -0.68
N LYS A 222 -2.71 -31.74 -0.16
CA LYS A 222 -1.34 -31.97 0.36
C LYS A 222 -0.27 -31.80 -0.72
N VAL A 223 -0.52 -32.29 -1.95
CA VAL A 223 0.41 -32.09 -3.07
C VAL A 223 0.54 -30.60 -3.41
N LEU A 224 -0.58 -29.87 -3.45
CA LEU A 224 -0.58 -28.44 -3.74
C LEU A 224 0.10 -27.62 -2.61
N GLU A 225 -0.11 -27.98 -1.35
CA GLU A 225 0.57 -27.38 -0.19
C GLU A 225 2.09 -27.57 -0.27
N ALA A 226 2.55 -28.76 -0.65
CA ALA A 226 3.98 -29.03 -0.84
C ALA A 226 4.58 -28.19 -1.98
N GLN A 227 3.86 -28.05 -3.10
CA GLN A 227 4.27 -27.18 -4.21
C GLN A 227 4.34 -25.71 -3.81
N LEU A 228 3.34 -25.22 -3.06
CA LEU A 228 3.32 -23.85 -2.54
C LEU A 228 4.45 -23.58 -1.55
N ALA A 229 4.78 -24.55 -0.68
CA ALA A 229 5.91 -24.45 0.24
C ALA A 229 7.24 -24.38 -0.51
N GLN A 230 7.40 -25.19 -1.57
CA GLN A 230 8.58 -25.17 -2.42
C GLN A 230 8.73 -23.82 -3.15
N LEU A 231 7.65 -23.30 -3.74
CA LEU A 231 7.64 -21.97 -4.37
C LEU A 231 8.00 -20.87 -3.37
N GLY A 232 7.43 -20.91 -2.16
CA GLY A 232 7.76 -19.98 -1.08
C GLY A 232 9.26 -20.01 -0.71
N SER A 233 9.86 -21.19 -0.61
CA SER A 233 11.30 -21.35 -0.37
C SER A 233 12.13 -20.76 -1.50
N GLN A 234 11.75 -21.00 -2.76
CA GLN A 234 12.46 -20.48 -3.93
C GLN A 234 12.38 -18.95 -4.03
N ILE A 235 11.25 -18.36 -3.65
CA ILE A 235 11.09 -16.90 -3.57
C ILE A 235 12.00 -16.34 -2.47
N GLY A 236 12.04 -16.95 -1.29
CA GLY A 236 12.93 -16.54 -0.20
C GLY A 236 14.41 -16.56 -0.61
N GLN A 237 14.85 -17.62 -1.29
CA GLN A 237 16.21 -17.72 -1.84
C GLN A 237 16.49 -16.64 -2.90
N GLY A 238 15.55 -16.40 -3.81
CA GLY A 238 15.70 -15.36 -4.83
C GLY A 238 15.78 -13.95 -4.22
N GLN A 239 15.02 -13.66 -3.17
CA GLN A 239 15.09 -12.38 -2.46
C GLN A 239 16.45 -12.17 -1.79
N GLN A 240 17.00 -13.20 -1.15
CA GLN A 240 18.36 -13.15 -0.59
C GLN A 240 19.40 -12.86 -1.68
N GLN A 241 19.33 -13.56 -2.82
CA GLN A 241 20.22 -13.30 -3.95
C GLN A 241 20.10 -11.88 -4.48
N LEU A 242 18.87 -11.36 -4.62
CA LEU A 242 18.63 -9.99 -5.06
C LEU A 242 19.25 -8.96 -4.09
N SER A 243 19.07 -9.15 -2.78
CA SER A 243 19.67 -8.26 -1.77
C SER A 243 21.20 -8.29 -1.80
N ALA A 244 21.81 -9.46 -2.02
CA ALA A 244 23.26 -9.61 -2.14
C ALA A 244 23.79 -8.87 -3.38
N CYS A 245 23.10 -9.02 -4.51
CA CYS A 245 23.41 -8.29 -5.74
C CYS A 245 23.26 -6.78 -5.57
N GLN A 246 22.18 -6.31 -4.95
CA GLN A 246 21.96 -4.88 -4.68
C GLN A 246 23.04 -4.30 -3.75
N THR A 247 23.39 -5.03 -2.69
CA THR A 247 24.47 -4.62 -1.77
C THR A 247 25.79 -4.51 -2.54
N ARG A 248 26.12 -5.51 -3.36
CA ARG A 248 27.33 -5.50 -4.18
C ARG A 248 27.34 -4.35 -5.19
N LEU A 249 26.22 -4.07 -5.85
CA LEU A 249 26.08 -2.92 -6.74
C LEU A 249 26.26 -1.59 -6.00
N ALA A 250 25.67 -1.44 -4.82
CA ALA A 250 25.84 -0.25 -4.00
C ALA A 250 27.30 -0.06 -3.55
N THR A 251 28.00 -1.14 -3.17
CA THR A 251 29.43 -1.10 -2.85
C THR A 251 30.26 -0.71 -4.06
N LEU A 252 29.98 -1.27 -5.24
CA LEU A 252 30.69 -0.93 -6.47
C LEU A 252 30.41 0.50 -6.93
N ALA A 253 29.19 1.01 -6.74
CA ALA A 253 28.84 2.39 -7.07
C ALA A 253 29.63 3.40 -6.23
N LYS A 254 29.90 3.09 -4.95
CA LYS A 254 30.75 3.93 -4.09
C LYS A 254 32.19 4.03 -4.58
N LEU A 255 32.70 3.03 -5.30
CA LEU A 255 34.06 3.11 -5.87
C LEU A 255 34.19 4.20 -6.94
N VAL A 256 33.09 4.65 -7.55
CA VAL A 256 33.08 5.74 -8.53
C VAL A 256 33.39 7.10 -7.88
N GLU A 257 33.14 7.25 -6.57
CA GLU A 257 33.42 8.49 -5.84
C GLU A 257 34.93 8.74 -5.66
N TYR A 258 35.73 7.67 -5.64
CA TYR A 258 37.18 7.74 -5.45
C TYR A 258 37.91 7.80 -6.79
N ARG A 259 38.65 8.88 -7.01
CA ARG A 259 39.39 9.11 -8.27
C ARG A 259 40.79 8.51 -8.27
N ASP A 260 41.35 8.29 -7.08
CA ASP A 260 42.69 7.73 -6.87
C ASP A 260 42.62 6.65 -5.79
N TYR A 261 43.33 5.53 -6.01
CA TYR A 261 43.43 4.44 -5.03
C TYR A 261 44.00 4.91 -3.68
N ARG A 262 44.83 5.97 -3.69
CA ARG A 262 45.41 6.54 -2.46
C ARG A 262 44.37 7.05 -1.46
N GLU A 263 43.16 7.38 -1.91
CA GLU A 263 42.05 7.79 -1.02
C GLU A 263 41.42 6.60 -0.30
N LEU A 264 41.57 5.38 -0.85
CA LEU A 264 41.12 4.11 -0.28
C LEU A 264 42.24 3.40 0.50
N ASP A 265 43.50 3.72 0.23
CA ASP A 265 44.66 3.18 0.92
C ASP A 265 44.87 3.84 2.28
N TRP A 266 44.12 3.36 3.28
CA TRP A 266 44.30 3.78 4.68
C TRP A 266 45.59 3.24 5.31
N ALA A 267 46.19 2.19 4.73
CA ALA A 267 47.33 1.50 5.33
C ALA A 267 48.62 2.33 5.20
N ALA A 268 48.83 2.99 4.05
CA ALA A 268 49.98 3.87 3.83
C ALA A 268 50.06 5.08 4.80
N PRO A 269 49.01 5.91 4.99
CA PRO A 269 49.04 7.02 5.95
C PRO A 269 49.12 6.53 7.40
N ALA A 270 48.48 5.39 7.74
CA ALA A 270 48.60 4.79 9.07
C ALA A 270 50.04 4.35 9.39
N ALA A 271 50.73 3.74 8.42
CA ALA A 271 52.14 3.38 8.56
C ALA A 271 53.06 4.60 8.70
N ALA A 272 52.81 5.66 7.92
CA ALA A 272 53.56 6.92 8.01
C ALA A 272 53.36 7.60 9.39
N ALA A 273 52.13 7.65 9.89
CA ALA A 273 51.82 8.18 11.21
C ALA A 273 52.50 7.39 12.33
N ALA A 274 52.50 6.06 12.26
CA ALA A 274 53.20 5.21 13.22
C ALA A 274 54.72 5.46 13.22
N THR A 275 55.30 5.68 12.05
CA THR A 275 56.74 5.97 11.90
C THR A 275 57.10 7.33 12.50
N LEU A 276 56.34 8.38 12.18
CA LEU A 276 56.53 9.72 12.76
C LEU A 276 56.35 9.75 14.27
N GLN A 277 55.41 8.96 14.79
CA GLN A 277 55.16 8.87 16.23
C GLN A 277 56.30 8.15 16.97
N ALA A 278 56.87 7.10 16.36
CA ALA A 278 58.07 6.45 16.87
C ALA A 278 59.29 7.38 16.82
N GLU A 279 59.46 8.15 15.74
CA GLU A 279 60.54 9.14 15.61
C GLU A 279 60.40 10.26 16.66
N ARG A 280 59.19 10.77 16.89
CA ARG A 280 58.90 11.74 17.95
C ARG A 280 59.31 11.23 19.33
N GLN A 281 58.94 9.99 19.65
CA GLN A 281 59.29 9.36 20.92
C GLN A 281 60.80 9.15 21.05
N GLN A 282 61.50 8.82 19.96
CA GLN A 282 62.97 8.71 19.97
C GLN A 282 63.66 10.05 20.18
N ILE A 283 63.17 11.14 19.59
CA ILE A 283 63.73 12.49 19.77
C ILE A 283 63.45 13.00 21.20
N GLU A 284 62.25 12.76 21.74
CA GLU A 284 61.88 13.08 23.13
C GLU A 284 62.74 12.30 24.15
N ALA A 285 63.15 11.08 23.81
CA ALA A 285 64.01 10.24 24.66
C ALA A 285 65.51 10.50 24.48
N ALA A 286 65.96 10.96 23.31
CA ALA A 286 67.38 11.17 23.00
C ALA A 286 67.91 12.56 23.41
N SER A 287 67.04 13.50 23.80
CA SER A 287 67.42 14.85 24.17
C SER A 287 67.25 15.11 25.67
N ASP A 288 68.26 14.71 26.45
CA ASP A 288 68.39 15.07 27.89
C ASP A 288 68.25 16.59 28.10
N LEU A 289 68.76 17.38 27.14
CA LEU A 289 68.66 18.84 27.14
C LEU A 289 67.20 19.32 27.09
N LEU A 290 66.36 18.73 26.22
CA LEU A 290 64.94 19.11 26.12
C LEU A 290 64.14 18.74 27.38
N GLN A 291 64.43 17.59 28.00
CA GLN A 291 63.79 17.22 29.27
C GLN A 291 64.17 18.20 30.40
N THR A 292 65.45 18.56 30.53
CA THR A 292 65.86 19.58 31.51
C THR A 292 65.30 20.97 31.24
N LEU A 293 65.26 21.43 29.98
CA LEU A 293 64.71 22.73 29.62
C LEU A 293 63.20 22.80 29.87
N THR A 294 62.47 21.71 29.61
CA THR A 294 61.02 21.63 29.86
C THR A 294 60.72 21.71 31.37
N ALA A 295 61.50 21.01 32.19
CA ALA A 295 61.38 21.08 33.65
C ALA A 295 61.75 22.46 34.21
N GLN A 296 62.78 23.11 33.66
CA GLN A 296 63.18 24.47 34.06
C GLN A 296 62.12 25.52 33.68
N LEU A 297 61.50 25.38 32.51
CA LEU A 297 60.47 26.31 32.05
C LEU A 297 59.22 26.23 32.92
N GLN A 298 58.79 25.01 33.28
CA GLN A 298 57.68 24.80 34.22
C GLN A 298 57.95 25.43 35.60
N ALA A 299 59.16 25.25 36.13
CA ALA A 299 59.53 25.86 37.42
C ALA A 299 59.58 27.40 37.37
N LEU A 300 59.97 27.98 36.23
CA LEU A 300 60.06 29.43 36.07
C LEU A 300 58.66 30.08 35.94
N ASP A 301 57.75 29.46 35.20
CA ASP A 301 56.36 29.92 35.06
C ASP A 301 55.64 29.94 36.42
N GLU A 302 55.83 28.91 37.23
CA GLU A 302 55.28 28.85 38.59
C GLU A 302 55.83 29.99 39.49
N ALA A 303 57.14 30.28 39.40
CA ALA A 303 57.76 31.34 40.18
C ALA A 303 57.33 32.75 39.73
N GLN A 304 57.12 32.96 38.43
CA GLN A 304 56.64 34.24 37.89
C GLN A 304 55.20 34.54 38.35
N LEU A 305 54.31 33.55 38.25
CA LEU A 305 52.92 33.69 38.70
C LEU A 305 52.83 34.02 40.20
N ALA A 306 53.69 33.42 41.02
CA ALA A 306 53.76 33.72 42.45
C ALA A 306 54.20 35.18 42.72
N THR A 307 55.17 35.68 41.96
CA THR A 307 55.73 37.03 42.15
C THR A 307 54.75 38.12 41.72
N GLU A 308 54.06 37.94 40.59
CA GLU A 308 53.05 38.90 40.11
C GLU A 308 51.88 39.05 41.08
N ARG A 309 51.51 37.95 41.74
CA ARG A 309 50.47 37.93 42.76
C ARG A 309 50.87 38.79 43.98
N LEU A 310 52.09 38.61 44.48
CA LEU A 310 52.62 39.38 45.62
C LEU A 310 52.69 40.90 45.34
N SER A 311 53.10 41.27 44.12
CA SER A 311 53.22 42.69 43.73
C SER A 311 51.86 43.40 43.65
N ARG A 312 50.85 42.75 43.08
CA ARG A 312 49.48 43.27 43.05
C ARG A 312 48.92 43.46 44.46
N GLU A 313 49.12 42.48 45.34
CA GLU A 313 48.67 42.55 46.72
C GLU A 313 49.29 43.73 47.50
N ALA A 314 50.57 44.06 47.24
CA ALA A 314 51.24 45.18 47.92
C ALA A 314 50.72 46.55 47.49
N ARG A 315 50.46 46.76 46.19
CA ARG A 315 49.93 48.04 45.67
C ARG A 315 48.52 48.32 46.19
N ASP A 316 47.66 47.30 46.19
CA ASP A 316 46.29 47.44 46.69
C ASP A 316 46.23 47.79 48.18
N LYS A 317 47.19 47.31 48.98
CA LYS A 317 47.28 47.63 50.41
C LYS A 317 47.58 49.10 50.67
N ARG A 318 48.48 49.71 49.88
CA ARG A 318 48.86 51.11 50.05
C ARG A 318 47.70 52.06 49.76
N ALA A 319 47.06 51.91 48.61
CA ALA A 319 45.94 52.77 48.22
C ALA A 319 44.75 52.70 49.21
N LYS A 320 44.45 51.51 49.74
CA LYS A 320 43.40 51.32 50.76
C LYS A 320 43.69 52.00 52.10
N THR A 321 44.95 52.31 52.40
CA THR A 321 45.33 52.88 53.70
C THR A 321 45.18 54.40 53.72
N GLU A 322 45.56 55.09 52.63
CA GLU A 322 45.38 56.54 52.50
C GLU A 322 43.91 56.95 52.56
N GLN A 323 43.01 56.18 51.93
CA GLN A 323 41.56 56.47 51.94
C GLN A 323 40.94 56.40 53.34
N LYS A 324 41.31 55.39 54.15
CA LYS A 324 40.74 55.18 55.49
C LYS A 324 40.98 56.33 56.46
N ILE A 325 42.10 57.04 56.31
CA ILE A 325 42.46 58.14 57.23
C ILE A 325 41.50 59.33 57.05
N SER A 326 41.06 59.58 55.82
CA SER A 326 40.12 60.66 55.52
C SER A 326 38.72 60.37 56.08
N ASP A 327 38.23 59.14 55.94
CA ASP A 327 36.85 58.76 56.25
C ASP A 327 36.56 58.80 57.78
N ILE A 328 37.51 58.39 58.62
CA ILE A 328 37.37 58.36 60.09
C ILE A 328 37.17 59.77 60.69
N THR A 329 37.82 60.79 60.12
CA THR A 329 37.82 62.15 60.70
C THR A 329 36.45 62.82 60.60
N THR A 330 35.73 62.59 59.50
CA THR A 330 34.39 63.16 59.26
C THR A 330 33.35 62.61 60.24
N LEU A 331 33.37 61.30 60.42
CA LEU A 331 32.38 60.56 61.19
C LEU A 331 32.39 60.92 62.69
N GLN A 332 33.55 61.22 63.27
CA GLN A 332 33.65 61.58 64.69
C GLN A 332 32.80 62.80 65.07
N THR A 333 32.61 63.73 64.15
CA THR A 333 31.82 64.95 64.36
C THR A 333 30.31 64.63 64.40
N GLN A 334 29.84 63.69 63.57
CA GLN A 334 28.43 63.30 63.46
C GLN A 334 27.92 62.55 64.70
N THR A 335 28.73 61.64 65.26
CA THR A 335 28.33 60.79 66.41
C THR A 335 28.01 61.62 67.67
N ARG A 336 28.70 62.75 67.90
CA ARG A 336 28.46 63.59 69.09
C ARG A 336 27.09 64.26 69.10
N ALA A 337 26.49 64.54 67.93
CA ALA A 337 25.18 65.16 67.85
C ALA A 337 24.05 64.18 68.21
N LEU A 338 24.16 62.91 67.82
CA LEU A 338 23.14 61.87 68.06
C LEU A 338 22.97 61.54 69.55
N MET A 339 24.05 61.52 70.33
CA MET A 339 23.98 61.17 71.75
C MET A 339 23.25 62.20 72.62
N ALA A 340 23.21 63.49 72.21
CA ALA A 340 22.50 64.52 72.96
C ALA A 340 20.96 64.38 72.85
N GLY A 341 20.45 63.90 71.73
CA GLY A 341 19.00 63.74 71.50
C GLY A 341 18.38 62.47 72.10
N ALA A 342 19.17 61.41 72.31
CA ALA A 342 18.68 60.12 72.83
C ALA A 342 18.37 60.15 74.35
N ALA A 343 18.98 61.06 75.10
CA ALA A 343 18.80 61.17 76.55
C ALA A 343 17.40 61.63 76.97
N ASP A 344 16.74 62.46 76.14
CA ASP A 344 15.38 62.95 76.43
C ASP A 344 14.30 61.85 76.23
N ALA A 345 14.47 60.99 75.21
CA ALA A 345 13.50 59.93 74.86
C ALA A 345 13.50 58.72 75.82
N ALA A 346 14.64 58.43 76.46
CA ALA A 346 14.80 57.26 77.34
C ALA A 346 14.08 57.40 78.69
N SER A 347 13.69 58.61 79.09
CA SER A 347 12.99 58.89 80.36
C SER A 347 11.53 58.40 80.42
N ALA A 348 10.95 57.96 79.28
CA ALA A 348 9.52 57.66 79.14
C ALA A 348 9.12 56.16 79.19
N LEU A 349 10.04 55.20 79.29
CA LEU A 349 9.75 53.74 79.29
C LEU A 349 10.17 53.03 80.59
N SER A 350 9.40 52.00 81.01
CA SER A 350 9.74 51.16 82.16
C SER A 350 10.87 50.15 81.86
N VAL A 351 11.72 49.89 82.86
CA VAL A 351 12.99 49.16 82.74
C VAL A 351 12.84 47.70 82.24
N ALA A 352 11.74 47.03 82.55
CA ALA A 352 11.51 45.63 82.14
C ALA A 352 11.20 45.48 80.64
N ALA A 353 10.56 46.48 80.03
CA ALA A 353 10.29 46.48 78.59
C ALA A 353 11.55 46.74 77.74
N GLN A 354 12.51 47.50 78.30
CA GLN A 354 13.78 47.81 77.64
C GLN A 354 14.69 46.57 77.49
N GLN A 355 14.75 45.70 78.49
CA GLN A 355 15.62 44.51 78.47
C GLN A 355 15.17 43.46 77.45
N GLY A 356 13.86 43.18 77.35
CA GLY A 356 13.32 42.20 76.41
C GLY A 356 13.31 42.66 74.94
N ALA A 357 13.37 43.97 74.69
CA ALA A 357 13.55 44.55 73.36
C ALA A 357 15.03 44.52 72.93
N SER A 358 15.96 44.81 73.85
CA SER A 358 17.40 44.79 73.58
C SER A 358 17.90 43.42 73.13
N GLN A 359 17.48 42.33 73.78
CA GLN A 359 17.90 40.97 73.42
C GLN A 359 17.42 40.52 72.03
N ARG A 360 16.21 40.90 71.63
CA ARG A 360 15.66 40.61 70.30
C ARG A 360 16.32 41.45 69.21
N LEU A 361 16.60 42.72 69.50
CA LEU A 361 17.37 43.58 68.61
C LEU A 361 18.81 43.09 68.47
N ASP A 362 19.45 42.61 69.53
CA ASP A 362 20.79 42.01 69.46
C ASP A 362 20.80 40.74 68.60
N HIS A 363 19.73 39.91 68.66
CA HIS A 363 19.57 38.74 67.79
C HIS A 363 19.40 39.11 66.31
N TRP A 364 18.54 40.08 65.99
CA TRP A 364 18.36 40.53 64.61
C TRP A 364 19.53 41.35 64.09
N ARG A 365 20.23 42.08 64.97
CA ARG A 365 21.52 42.71 64.68
C ARG A 365 22.52 41.63 64.31
N GLU A 366 22.66 40.58 65.12
CA GLU A 366 23.52 39.45 64.81
C GLU A 366 23.11 38.72 63.53
N GLN A 367 21.82 38.68 63.16
CA GLN A 367 21.39 38.02 61.93
C GLN A 367 21.54 38.88 60.67
N LEU A 368 21.19 40.16 60.72
CA LEU A 368 21.14 41.05 59.55
C LEU A 368 22.42 41.84 59.36
N LEU A 369 23.13 42.11 60.45
CA LEU A 369 24.42 42.79 60.47
C LEU A 369 25.57 41.84 60.85
N GLY A 370 25.30 40.70 61.49
CA GLY A 370 26.33 39.75 61.91
C GLY A 370 26.89 40.03 63.31
N LYS A 371 27.87 39.21 63.72
CA LYS A 371 28.80 39.49 64.84
C LYS A 371 29.80 40.62 64.52
N GLN A 372 29.46 41.49 63.58
CA GLN A 372 30.34 42.55 63.14
C GLN A 372 30.46 43.56 64.27
N LEU A 373 31.71 43.81 64.67
CA LEU A 373 32.02 44.86 65.62
C LEU A 373 31.49 46.16 65.04
N LEU A 374 30.60 46.81 65.79
CA LEU A 374 30.15 48.16 65.49
C LEU A 374 31.38 49.06 65.55
N THR A 375 31.97 49.31 64.40
CA THR A 375 32.99 50.34 64.25
C THR A 375 32.29 51.65 64.06
N LEU A 376 32.96 52.71 64.50
CA LEU A 376 32.55 54.09 64.33
C LEU A 376 31.91 54.33 62.95
N GLU A 377 32.56 53.96 61.84
CA GLU A 377 32.10 54.22 60.46
C GLU A 377 30.84 53.46 60.04
N SER A 378 30.51 52.39 60.75
CA SER A 378 29.49 51.44 60.33
C SER A 378 28.13 51.66 61.01
N CYS A 379 28.09 52.38 62.12
CA CYS A 379 26.93 52.40 63.01
C CYS A 379 25.64 52.93 62.34
N ASP A 380 25.72 54.07 61.66
CA ASP A 380 24.52 54.72 61.07
C ASP A 380 23.98 53.94 59.87
N ASN A 381 24.87 53.53 58.96
CA ASN A 381 24.48 52.66 57.84
C ASN A 381 23.89 51.35 58.35
N ARG A 382 24.49 50.74 59.37
CA ARG A 382 24.00 49.46 59.92
C ARG A 382 22.64 49.60 60.58
N GLN A 383 22.35 50.70 61.25
CA GLN A 383 21.04 50.94 61.84
C GLN A 383 19.94 51.07 60.78
N GLN A 384 20.22 51.78 59.68
CA GLN A 384 19.27 51.92 58.57
C GLN A 384 19.12 50.61 57.79
N ASP A 385 20.24 49.92 57.52
CA ASP A 385 20.28 48.61 56.86
C ASP A 385 19.46 47.59 57.63
N MET A 386 19.64 47.49 58.94
CA MET A 386 18.91 46.53 59.77
C MET A 386 17.41 46.79 59.74
N ARG A 387 17.00 48.07 59.77
CA ARG A 387 15.58 48.45 59.76
C ARG A 387 14.92 48.17 58.42
N GLU A 388 15.55 48.61 57.33
CA GLU A 388 15.05 48.35 55.99
C GLU A 388 15.06 46.85 55.67
N ALA A 389 16.08 46.12 56.11
CA ALA A 389 16.17 44.69 55.92
C ALA A 389 15.06 43.95 56.67
N LEU A 390 14.81 44.27 57.95
CA LEU A 390 13.72 43.65 58.71
C LEU A 390 12.37 43.86 58.04
N GLN A 391 12.08 45.10 57.65
CA GLN A 391 10.78 45.42 57.04
C GLN A 391 10.62 44.76 55.68
N LYS A 392 11.66 44.82 54.84
CA LYS A 392 11.66 44.15 53.53
C LYS A 392 11.53 42.64 53.68
N LEU A 393 12.16 42.03 54.69
CA LEU A 393 12.06 40.59 54.95
C LEU A 393 10.65 40.21 55.38
N ILE A 394 10.04 40.94 56.31
CA ILE A 394 8.68 40.65 56.80
C ILE A 394 7.69 40.76 55.64
N ASP A 395 7.70 41.88 54.92
CA ASP A 395 6.73 42.12 53.86
C ASP A 395 6.95 41.20 52.66
N ALA A 396 8.20 40.82 52.38
CA ALA A 396 8.51 39.86 51.34
C ALA A 396 8.06 38.45 51.74
N GLU A 397 8.32 38.00 52.96
CA GLU A 397 7.93 36.66 53.40
C GLU A 397 6.41 36.51 53.49
N GLU A 398 5.67 37.52 53.95
CA GLU A 398 4.20 37.46 53.95
C GLU A 398 3.61 37.42 52.54
N ARG A 399 4.09 38.28 51.63
CA ARG A 399 3.61 38.29 50.24
C ARG A 399 3.97 37.01 49.50
N LYS A 400 5.18 36.49 49.72
CA LYS A 400 5.60 35.19 49.18
C LYS A 400 4.72 34.07 49.73
N ALA A 401 4.48 34.02 51.03
CA ALA A 401 3.69 32.96 51.65
C ALA A 401 2.27 32.91 51.09
N ARG A 402 1.56 34.05 51.01
CA ARG A 402 0.19 34.11 50.47
C ARG A 402 0.14 33.77 48.99
N GLY A 403 1.01 34.39 48.18
CA GLY A 403 1.05 34.13 46.75
C GLY A 403 1.45 32.69 46.39
N LEU A 404 2.29 32.05 47.22
CA LEU A 404 2.65 30.64 47.02
C LEU A 404 1.48 29.71 47.35
N VAL A 405 0.73 29.98 48.42
CA VAL A 405 -0.44 29.17 48.79
C VAL A 405 -1.50 29.17 47.69
N GLU A 406 -1.86 30.35 47.17
CA GLU A 406 -2.85 30.47 46.09
C GLU A 406 -2.39 29.75 44.81
N LYS A 407 -1.14 29.99 44.39
CA LYS A 407 -0.57 29.33 43.20
C LYS A 407 -0.52 27.81 43.33
N ILE A 408 -0.20 27.28 44.51
CA ILE A 408 -0.16 25.84 44.76
C ILE A 408 -1.56 25.24 44.62
N VAL A 409 -2.57 25.87 45.23
CA VAL A 409 -3.95 25.37 45.19
C VAL A 409 -4.52 25.42 43.77
N ASP A 410 -4.29 26.51 43.03
CA ASP A 410 -4.75 26.63 41.64
C ASP A 410 -4.07 25.63 40.71
N ALA A 411 -2.77 25.40 40.87
CA ALA A 411 -2.04 24.38 40.11
C ALA A 411 -2.57 22.96 40.41
N MET A 412 -2.86 22.65 41.67
CA MET A 412 -3.45 21.37 42.07
C MET A 412 -4.84 21.16 41.49
N ARG A 413 -5.71 22.18 41.50
CA ARG A 413 -7.04 22.12 40.89
C ARG A 413 -6.99 21.90 39.39
N SER A 414 -6.14 22.66 38.70
CA SER A 414 -5.94 22.56 37.25
C SER A 414 -5.46 21.16 36.85
N PHE A 415 -4.49 20.61 37.58
CA PHE A 415 -3.97 19.27 37.33
C PHE A 415 -5.04 18.18 37.56
N ARG A 416 -5.80 18.26 38.65
CA ARG A 416 -6.88 17.32 38.96
C ARG A 416 -7.99 17.33 37.90
N HIS A 417 -8.34 18.49 37.38
CA HIS A 417 -9.35 18.60 36.31
C HIS A 417 -8.88 17.95 35.00
N ARG A 418 -7.59 18.09 34.67
CA ARG A 418 -7.02 17.57 33.42
C ARG A 418 -6.74 16.06 33.48
N PHE A 419 -6.46 15.51 34.66
CA PHE A 419 -6.09 14.09 34.86
C PHE A 419 -6.88 13.42 35.99
N PRO A 420 -8.20 13.21 35.82
CA PRO A 420 -9.08 12.71 36.89
C PRO A 420 -8.77 11.27 37.33
N LEU A 421 -8.22 10.42 36.45
CA LEU A 421 -7.85 9.03 36.77
C LEU A 421 -6.61 8.93 37.67
N ALA A 422 -5.62 9.82 37.47
CA ALA A 422 -4.36 9.81 38.23
C ALA A 422 -4.47 10.53 39.58
N THR A 423 -5.59 11.23 39.85
CA THR A 423 -5.77 12.11 41.03
C THR A 423 -7.02 11.76 41.85
N GLN A 424 -7.55 10.54 41.71
CA GLN A 424 -8.77 10.11 42.41
C GLN A 424 -8.64 10.15 43.94
N GLU A 425 -7.44 9.88 44.46
CA GLU A 425 -7.18 9.81 45.91
C GLU A 425 -6.65 11.13 46.50
N ALA A 426 -6.47 12.19 45.69
CA ALA A 426 -5.82 13.43 46.12
C ALA A 426 -6.75 14.67 46.11
N ASP A 427 -6.70 15.47 47.19
CA ASP A 427 -7.50 16.69 47.32
C ASP A 427 -6.73 17.98 46.93
N ALA A 428 -7.44 19.06 46.58
CA ALA A 428 -6.82 20.31 46.13
C ALA A 428 -6.61 21.29 47.30
N SER A 429 -5.69 20.94 48.21
CA SER A 429 -5.29 21.78 49.34
C SER A 429 -3.79 21.69 49.62
N VAL A 430 -3.23 22.69 50.32
CA VAL A 430 -1.81 22.68 50.71
C VAL A 430 -1.47 21.46 51.59
N ALA A 431 -2.45 20.92 52.32
CA ALA A 431 -2.28 19.70 53.13
C ALA A 431 -2.04 18.44 52.26
N ALA A 432 -2.57 18.40 51.04
CA ALA A 432 -2.38 17.31 50.08
C ALA A 432 -1.04 17.40 49.30
N ALA A 433 -0.17 18.37 49.60
CA ALA A 433 1.10 18.56 48.89
C ALA A 433 2.02 17.33 48.89
N GLY A 434 1.90 16.44 49.89
CA GLY A 434 2.65 15.18 49.95
C GLY A 434 2.30 14.22 48.81
N GLU A 435 1.01 14.11 48.46
CA GLU A 435 0.51 13.21 47.42
C GLU A 435 0.99 13.67 46.03
N PHE A 436 0.89 14.97 45.74
CA PHE A 436 1.40 15.55 44.49
C PHE A 436 2.92 15.44 44.36
N ARG A 437 3.68 15.53 45.47
CA ARG A 437 5.14 15.31 45.46
C ARG A 437 5.50 13.86 45.19
N SER A 438 4.74 12.90 45.72
CA SER A 438 4.91 11.48 45.41
C SER A 438 4.68 11.21 43.92
N LEU A 439 3.61 11.76 43.36
CA LEU A 439 3.30 11.66 41.94
C LEU A 439 4.39 12.29 41.06
N LEU A 440 4.88 13.49 41.43
CA LEU A 440 5.99 14.15 40.73
C LEU A 440 7.27 13.31 40.80
N LYS A 441 7.55 12.68 41.93
CA LYS A 441 8.73 11.81 42.09
C LYS A 441 8.63 10.59 41.19
N GLN A 442 7.46 9.94 41.12
CA GLN A 442 7.23 8.83 40.18
C GLN A 442 7.41 9.28 38.73
N LEU A 443 6.83 10.43 38.36
CA LEU A 443 6.97 11.01 37.03
C LEU A 443 8.43 11.31 36.68
N ASN A 444 9.20 11.93 37.57
CA ASN A 444 10.58 12.33 37.28
C ASN A 444 11.58 11.17 37.28
N VAL A 445 11.34 10.14 38.10
CA VAL A 445 12.29 9.03 38.27
C VAL A 445 12.05 7.94 37.23
N ASP A 446 10.80 7.50 37.07
CA ASP A 446 10.51 6.28 36.29
C ASP A 446 9.94 6.58 34.91
N ASP A 447 9.04 7.56 34.81
CA ASP A 447 8.20 7.71 33.63
C ASP A 447 8.75 8.74 32.64
N LEU A 448 9.11 9.95 33.06
CA LEU A 448 9.47 11.04 32.15
C LEU A 448 10.76 10.76 31.35
N PRO A 449 11.88 10.32 31.94
CA PRO A 449 13.09 10.01 31.18
C PRO A 449 12.89 8.83 30.24
N ARG A 450 12.13 7.81 30.69
CA ARG A 450 11.79 6.65 29.89
C ARG A 450 10.87 7.02 28.72
N PHE A 451 9.85 7.86 28.95
CA PHE A 451 8.94 8.34 27.91
C PHE A 451 9.62 9.31 26.96
N GLU A 452 10.52 10.17 27.42
CA GLU A 452 11.31 11.06 26.55
C GLU A 452 12.26 10.24 25.66
N ALA A 453 12.99 9.27 26.23
CA ALA A 453 13.86 8.37 25.48
C ALA A 453 13.05 7.55 24.46
N LYS A 454 11.92 6.98 24.89
CA LYS A 454 11.02 6.22 24.01
C LYS A 454 10.35 7.10 22.95
N PHE A 455 10.02 8.35 23.28
CA PHE A 455 9.46 9.30 22.32
C PHE A 455 10.50 9.69 21.27
N LYS A 456 11.73 10.01 21.67
CA LYS A 456 12.86 10.27 20.76
C LYS A 456 13.14 9.05 19.88
N GLU A 457 13.13 7.85 20.45
CA GLU A 457 13.30 6.60 19.72
C GLU A 457 12.18 6.40 18.68
N LEU A 458 10.91 6.52 19.08
CA LEU A 458 9.76 6.36 18.18
C LEU A 458 9.73 7.43 17.08
N LEU A 459 10.06 8.68 17.43
CA LEU A 459 10.10 9.80 16.49
C LEU A 459 11.19 9.61 15.45
N ASN A 460 12.42 9.33 15.90
CA ASN A 460 13.58 9.23 15.02
C ASN A 460 13.60 7.92 14.23
N GLN A 461 13.21 6.79 14.84
CA GLN A 461 13.29 5.49 14.18
C GLN A 461 12.03 5.09 13.41
N ASN A 462 10.82 5.43 13.89
CA ASN A 462 9.59 4.94 13.25
C ASN A 462 8.92 6.01 12.39
N THR A 463 8.67 7.20 12.94
CA THR A 463 7.85 8.20 12.25
C THR A 463 8.58 8.80 11.04
N ILE A 464 9.82 9.24 11.19
CA ILE A 464 10.60 9.83 10.09
C ILE A 464 10.84 8.79 8.99
N ASN A 465 11.19 7.55 9.34
CA ASN A 465 11.38 6.46 8.38
C ASN A 465 10.10 6.13 7.60
N GLN A 466 8.93 6.15 8.25
CA GLN A 466 7.65 5.92 7.58
C GLN A 466 7.30 7.06 6.62
N VAL A 467 7.52 8.33 7.01
CA VAL A 467 7.32 9.49 6.12
C VAL A 467 8.30 9.44 4.94
N ALA A 468 9.54 9.03 5.18
CA ALA A 468 10.54 8.83 4.13
C ALA A 468 10.13 7.73 3.14
N GLN A 469 9.65 6.59 3.64
CA GLN A 469 9.12 5.49 2.82
C GLN A 469 7.90 5.95 2.01
N PHE A 470 6.99 6.71 2.62
CA PHE A 470 5.82 7.25 1.94
C PHE A 470 6.20 8.21 0.80
N SER A 471 7.09 9.16 1.07
CA SER A 471 7.64 10.06 0.05
C SER A 471 8.38 9.30 -1.06
N ALA A 472 9.18 8.29 -0.70
CA ALA A 472 9.89 7.45 -1.67
C ALA A 472 8.91 6.69 -2.57
N GLN A 473 7.81 6.17 -2.03
CA GLN A 473 6.79 5.48 -2.83
C GLN A 473 6.09 6.44 -3.81
N LEU A 474 5.72 7.64 -3.37
CA LEU A 474 5.12 8.65 -4.27
C LEU A 474 6.09 9.07 -5.38
N ASN A 475 7.37 9.28 -5.06
CA ASN A 475 8.39 9.59 -6.05
C ASN A 475 8.65 8.42 -7.03
N LYS A 476 8.57 7.17 -6.56
CA LYS A 476 8.68 5.99 -7.42
C LYS A 476 7.54 5.92 -8.44
N GLU A 477 6.30 6.15 -8.02
CA GLU A 477 5.16 6.20 -8.95
C GLU A 477 5.30 7.38 -9.92
N ARG A 478 5.83 8.52 -9.45
CA ARG A 478 6.14 9.69 -10.29
C ARG A 478 7.11 9.35 -11.41
N GLU A 479 8.21 8.67 -11.08
CA GLU A 479 9.19 8.25 -12.09
C GLU A 479 8.64 7.13 -13.00
N THR A 480 7.79 6.24 -12.47
CA THR A 480 7.08 5.23 -13.30
C THR A 480 6.21 5.89 -14.38
N ILE A 481 5.52 6.99 -14.07
CA ILE A 481 4.75 7.75 -15.06
C ILE A 481 5.68 8.32 -16.15
N LYS A 482 6.82 8.90 -15.77
CA LYS A 482 7.79 9.43 -16.73
C LYS A 482 8.40 8.35 -17.61
N GLU A 483 8.80 7.21 -17.04
CA GLU A 483 9.33 6.07 -17.79
C GLU A 483 8.32 5.57 -18.83
N ARG A 484 7.05 5.43 -18.43
CA ARG A 484 5.96 5.07 -19.35
C ARG A 484 5.78 6.11 -20.46
N LEU A 485 5.86 7.40 -20.13
CA LEU A 485 5.77 8.47 -21.12
C LEU A 485 6.94 8.40 -22.12
N THR A 486 8.16 8.14 -21.65
CA THR A 486 9.34 7.94 -22.50
C THR A 486 9.12 6.78 -23.46
N LEU A 487 8.58 5.66 -23.00
CA LEU A 487 8.26 4.50 -23.84
C LEU A 487 7.19 4.82 -24.89
N ILE A 488 6.13 5.54 -24.51
CA ILE A 488 5.10 5.99 -25.46
C ILE A 488 5.70 6.93 -26.52
N ASN A 489 6.59 7.85 -26.11
CA ASN A 489 7.28 8.75 -27.02
C ASN A 489 8.24 8.02 -27.98
N GLN A 490 8.84 6.90 -27.56
CA GLN A 490 9.62 6.06 -28.49
C GLN A 490 8.75 5.51 -29.63
N SER A 491 7.48 5.19 -29.37
CA SER A 491 6.53 4.79 -30.42
C SER A 491 6.04 6.00 -31.23
N LEU A 492 5.73 7.12 -30.58
CA LEU A 492 5.25 8.34 -31.26
C LEU A 492 6.28 8.95 -32.20
N THR A 493 7.57 8.92 -31.84
CA THR A 493 8.66 9.41 -32.70
C THR A 493 8.79 8.61 -33.99
N GLN A 494 8.31 7.37 -34.04
CA GLN A 494 8.31 6.56 -35.27
C GLN A 494 7.13 6.87 -36.19
N ILE A 495 6.07 7.51 -35.68
CA ILE A 495 4.89 7.87 -36.44
C ILE A 495 5.08 9.27 -37.01
N ASP A 496 5.03 9.41 -38.33
CA ASP A 496 5.03 10.73 -38.97
C ASP A 496 3.64 11.36 -38.79
N TYR A 497 3.54 12.34 -37.90
CA TYR A 497 2.31 13.13 -37.74
C TYR A 497 2.07 13.99 -38.98
N ASN A 498 3.14 14.59 -39.50
CA ASN A 498 3.20 15.22 -40.81
C ASN A 498 4.54 14.82 -41.45
N PRO A 499 4.72 14.94 -42.79
CA PRO A 499 6.00 14.65 -43.41
C PRO A 499 7.14 15.42 -42.71
N GLY A 500 8.12 14.68 -42.16
CA GLY A 500 9.26 15.23 -41.43
C GLY A 500 8.97 15.72 -39.99
N ARG A 501 7.80 15.43 -39.42
CA ARG A 501 7.39 15.89 -38.08
C ARG A 501 6.75 14.78 -37.26
N PHE A 502 7.02 14.76 -35.95
CA PHE A 502 6.49 13.78 -35.00
C PHE A 502 5.87 14.48 -33.76
N ILE A 503 5.13 13.72 -32.97
CA ILE A 503 4.53 14.19 -31.71
C ILE A 503 5.33 13.67 -30.52
N GLU A 504 5.60 14.53 -29.55
CA GLU A 504 6.17 14.19 -28.25
C GLU A 504 5.18 14.57 -27.14
N LEU A 505 4.83 13.63 -26.28
CA LEU A 505 4.07 13.92 -25.07
C LEU A 505 5.01 14.41 -23.99
N GLN A 506 4.65 15.52 -23.36
CA GLN A 506 5.41 16.16 -22.29
C GLN A 506 4.60 16.14 -21.00
N ALA A 507 5.23 15.68 -19.91
CA ALA A 507 4.69 15.81 -18.56
C ALA A 507 5.25 17.10 -17.93
N GLN A 508 4.40 18.12 -17.81
CA GLN A 508 4.71 19.37 -17.14
C GLN A 508 4.31 19.28 -15.67
N VAL A 509 5.02 20.00 -14.80
CA VAL A 509 4.68 20.06 -13.37
C VAL A 509 3.36 20.80 -13.20
N THR A 510 2.46 20.25 -12.37
CA THR A 510 1.16 20.88 -12.10
C THR A 510 1.30 22.29 -11.53
N PRO A 511 0.49 23.27 -12.00
CA PRO A 511 0.45 24.61 -11.40
C PRO A 511 -0.31 24.63 -10.07
N ASP A 512 -1.01 23.55 -9.72
CA ASP A 512 -1.84 23.45 -8.53
C ASP A 512 -1.03 23.75 -7.25
N ALA A 513 -1.50 24.72 -6.46
CA ALA A 513 -0.82 25.14 -5.25
C ALA A 513 -0.84 24.06 -4.17
N GLU A 514 -1.96 23.33 -4.02
CA GLU A 514 -2.10 22.34 -2.94
C GLU A 514 -1.13 21.17 -3.08
N VAL A 515 -0.88 20.76 -4.33
CA VAL A 515 0.07 19.69 -4.65
C VAL A 515 1.51 20.17 -4.48
N ARG A 516 1.83 21.40 -4.90
CA ARG A 516 3.17 21.98 -4.74
C ARG A 516 3.53 22.20 -3.27
N ASP A 517 2.60 22.73 -2.49
CA ASP A 517 2.79 22.96 -1.06
C ASP A 517 3.04 21.62 -0.34
N PHE A 518 2.23 20.60 -0.62
CA PHE A 518 2.43 19.26 -0.08
C PHE A 518 3.80 18.66 -0.44
N GLN A 519 4.25 18.80 -1.69
CA GLN A 519 5.58 18.33 -2.10
C GLN A 519 6.72 19.10 -1.42
N SER A 520 6.51 20.39 -1.12
CA SER A 520 7.47 21.20 -0.37
C SER A 520 7.51 20.77 1.09
N ASP A 521 6.34 20.60 1.72
CA ASP A 521 6.18 20.17 3.11
C ASP A 521 6.82 18.79 3.34
N LEU A 522 6.60 17.83 2.43
CA LEU A 522 7.24 16.52 2.48
C LEU A 522 8.78 16.61 2.34
N ARG A 523 9.29 17.50 1.50
CA ARG A 523 10.74 17.71 1.36
C ARG A 523 11.33 18.34 2.62
N HIS A 524 10.70 19.36 3.17
CA HIS A 524 11.14 19.99 4.41
C HIS A 524 11.14 19.02 5.61
N CYS A 525 10.19 18.09 5.67
CA CYS A 525 10.18 17.04 6.70
C CYS A 525 11.37 16.07 6.57
N LEU A 526 11.91 15.89 5.36
CA LEU A 526 12.99 14.95 5.06
C LEU A 526 14.38 15.62 5.03
N ASP A 527 14.44 16.94 4.84
CA ASP A 527 15.66 17.71 4.90
C ASP A 527 16.36 17.52 6.25
N GLY A 528 17.62 17.09 6.22
CA GLY A 528 18.44 16.82 7.41
C GLY A 528 18.22 15.48 8.12
N ALA A 529 17.30 14.60 7.66
CA ALA A 529 17.24 13.21 8.14
C ALA A 529 18.21 12.29 7.36
N ILE A 530 18.53 12.65 6.12
CA ILE A 530 19.36 11.86 5.19
C ILE A 530 20.84 12.25 5.26
N SER A 531 21.14 13.51 5.62
CA SER A 531 22.51 13.94 5.89
C SER A 531 22.87 13.52 7.31
N GLY A 532 23.59 12.41 7.49
CA GLY A 532 24.03 11.87 8.78
C GLY A 532 25.03 12.75 9.56
N SER A 533 24.86 14.07 9.52
CA SER A 533 25.78 15.10 10.00
C SER A 533 25.18 16.00 11.07
N ALA A 534 24.13 15.55 11.79
CA ALA A 534 23.44 16.33 12.81
C ALA A 534 23.61 15.79 14.24
N ALA A 535 24.72 15.11 14.54
CA ALA A 535 25.02 14.58 15.87
C ALA A 535 25.43 15.65 16.90
N SER A 536 25.11 16.94 16.71
CA SER A 536 25.64 18.01 17.56
C SER A 536 24.71 19.17 17.93
N ASP A 537 23.38 19.05 17.77
CA ASP A 537 22.45 20.00 18.42
C ASP A 537 21.01 19.42 18.58
N ASP A 538 20.83 18.52 19.54
CA ASP A 538 19.86 17.40 19.46
C ASP A 538 18.51 17.63 20.19
N GLY A 539 18.18 18.88 20.55
CA GLY A 539 16.96 19.22 21.29
C GLY A 539 15.87 19.84 20.42
N GLN A 540 16.07 21.10 20.03
CA GLN A 540 15.07 21.94 19.37
C GLN A 540 14.78 21.53 17.91
N TYR A 541 15.75 20.90 17.25
CA TYR A 541 15.62 20.49 15.85
C TYR A 541 14.67 19.29 15.68
N SER A 542 14.59 18.40 16.68
CA SER A 542 13.69 17.24 16.67
C SER A 542 12.22 17.61 16.88
N GLU A 543 11.95 18.59 17.74
CA GLU A 543 10.59 19.04 18.07
C GLU A 543 9.94 19.83 16.93
N ALA A 544 10.70 20.73 16.29
CA ALA A 544 10.21 21.49 15.13
C ALA A 544 9.79 20.55 13.99
N LYS A 545 10.58 19.49 13.73
CA LYS A 545 10.25 18.45 12.75
C LYS A 545 9.03 17.63 13.16
N PHE A 546 8.90 17.28 14.44
CA PHE A 546 7.71 16.60 14.93
C PHE A 546 6.44 17.42 14.67
N LEU A 547 6.46 18.73 14.93
CA LEU A 547 5.31 19.60 14.67
C LEU A 547 4.95 19.66 13.18
N GLN A 548 5.95 19.69 12.29
CA GLN A 548 5.73 19.66 10.84
C GLN A 548 5.11 18.33 10.39
N VAL A 549 5.69 17.20 10.81
CA VAL A 549 5.16 15.86 10.48
C VAL A 549 3.75 15.66 11.05
N LYS A 550 3.53 16.11 12.29
CA LYS A 550 2.22 16.08 12.94
C LYS A 550 1.18 16.86 12.13
N ALA A 551 1.51 18.07 11.65
CA ALA A 551 0.59 18.88 10.87
C ALA A 551 0.14 18.17 9.58
N ILE A 552 1.07 17.52 8.87
CA ILE A 552 0.76 16.74 7.65
C ILE A 552 -0.12 15.53 8.01
N ILE A 553 0.24 14.76 9.04
CA ILE A 553 -0.50 13.56 9.44
C ILE A 553 -1.90 13.91 9.94
N GLU A 554 -2.06 14.97 10.73
CA GLU A 554 -3.38 15.43 11.19
C GLU A 554 -4.27 15.86 10.04
N ARG A 555 -3.69 16.53 9.03
CA ARG A 555 -4.41 16.89 7.81
C ARG A 555 -4.79 15.66 6.98
N LEU A 556 -3.90 14.67 6.84
CA LEU A 556 -4.21 13.40 6.16
C LEU A 556 -5.28 12.58 6.89
N ARG A 557 -5.31 12.62 8.23
CA ARG A 557 -6.29 11.94 9.08
C ARG A 557 -7.66 12.64 9.06
N GLY A 558 -7.67 13.94 8.77
CA GLY A 558 -8.86 14.79 8.77
C GLY A 558 -9.03 15.50 10.11
N ARG A 559 -8.83 16.81 10.12
CA ARG A 559 -8.96 17.65 11.32
C ARG A 559 -10.42 17.81 11.71
N GLU A 560 -10.68 17.91 13.02
CA GLU A 560 -12.03 18.12 13.55
C GLU A 560 -12.66 19.40 12.96
N GLY A 561 -13.83 19.28 12.35
CA GLY A 561 -14.52 20.38 11.66
C GLY A 561 -14.12 20.63 10.21
N GLN A 562 -13.10 19.95 9.67
CA GLN A 562 -12.63 20.09 8.26
C GLN A 562 -12.51 18.75 7.51
N THR A 563 -13.10 17.68 8.03
CA THR A 563 -12.88 16.30 7.55
C THR A 563 -13.17 16.09 6.06
N GLU A 564 -14.22 16.69 5.49
CA GLU A 564 -14.50 16.55 4.05
C GLU A 564 -13.48 17.26 3.16
N ALA A 565 -13.07 18.48 3.54
CA ALA A 565 -12.08 19.25 2.80
C ALA A 565 -10.72 18.55 2.85
N ASP A 566 -10.31 18.07 4.03
CA ASP A 566 -9.06 17.33 4.22
C ASP A 566 -9.07 15.98 3.48
N ARG A 567 -10.23 15.30 3.37
CA ARG A 567 -10.37 14.07 2.57
C ARG A 567 -10.18 14.33 1.08
N ARG A 568 -10.79 15.38 0.53
CA ARG A 568 -10.62 15.77 -0.88
C ARG A 568 -9.17 16.17 -1.17
N TRP A 569 -8.58 16.98 -0.28
CA TRP A 569 -7.17 17.35 -0.35
C TRP A 569 -6.28 16.10 -0.34
N THR A 570 -6.51 15.16 0.59
CA THR A 570 -5.74 13.91 0.68
C THR A 570 -5.80 13.11 -0.61
N GLN A 571 -7.00 12.90 -1.18
CA GLN A 571 -7.16 12.18 -2.44
C GLN A 571 -6.39 12.84 -3.58
N LYS A 572 -6.43 14.17 -3.65
CA LYS A 572 -5.77 14.96 -4.69
C LYS A 572 -4.24 14.96 -4.57
N VAL A 573 -3.70 15.17 -3.37
CA VAL A 573 -2.23 15.25 -3.20
C VAL A 573 -1.55 13.88 -3.22
N THR A 574 -2.27 12.80 -2.87
CA THR A 574 -1.74 11.43 -2.90
C THR A 574 -1.84 10.77 -4.27
N ASP A 575 -2.70 11.27 -5.16
CA ASP A 575 -2.74 10.82 -6.55
C ASP A 575 -1.63 11.48 -7.37
N VAL A 576 -0.59 10.72 -7.70
CA VAL A 576 0.58 11.21 -8.44
C VAL A 576 0.22 11.65 -9.87
N ARG A 577 -0.96 11.26 -10.38
CA ARG A 577 -1.45 11.74 -11.69
C ARG A 577 -1.74 13.24 -11.67
N ASP A 578 -2.22 13.76 -10.54
CA ASP A 578 -2.52 15.19 -10.37
C ASP A 578 -1.24 16.05 -10.22
N TRP A 579 -0.07 15.42 -10.12
CA TRP A 579 1.22 16.10 -10.05
C TRP A 579 1.70 16.58 -11.42
N PHE A 580 1.06 16.10 -12.48
CA PHE A 580 1.42 16.40 -13.86
C PHE A 580 0.27 17.02 -14.63
N VAL A 581 0.63 17.91 -15.56
CA VAL A 581 -0.24 18.33 -16.66
C VAL A 581 0.41 17.83 -17.95
N PHE A 582 -0.34 17.08 -18.75
CA PHE A 582 0.18 16.52 -19.99
C PHE A 582 -0.11 17.44 -21.17
N ALA A 583 0.92 17.71 -21.96
CA ALA A 583 0.83 18.45 -23.21
C ALA A 583 1.44 17.63 -24.35
N ALA A 584 1.07 17.92 -25.59
CA ALA A 584 1.71 17.35 -26.78
C ALA A 584 2.49 18.45 -27.51
N SER A 585 3.68 18.12 -27.99
CA SER A 585 4.56 19.00 -28.76
C SER A 585 4.81 18.38 -30.13
N GLU A 586 4.44 19.08 -31.21
CA GLU A 586 4.86 18.70 -32.56
C GLU A 586 6.27 19.21 -32.81
N ARG A 587 7.16 18.32 -33.25
CA ARG A 587 8.59 18.62 -33.43
C ARG A 587 9.08 18.19 -34.80
N TRP A 588 10.06 18.92 -35.31
CA TRP A 588 10.78 18.56 -36.53
C TRP A 588 11.70 17.36 -36.29
N ARG A 589 11.71 16.42 -37.24
CA ARG A 589 12.54 15.20 -37.15
C ARG A 589 14.04 15.49 -37.32
N GLU A 590 14.38 16.54 -38.08
CA GLU A 590 15.77 16.87 -38.43
C GLU A 590 16.54 17.54 -37.28
N ASP A 591 15.95 18.56 -36.64
CA ASP A 591 16.60 19.36 -35.61
C ASP A 591 15.94 19.25 -34.22
N GLY A 592 14.85 18.50 -34.12
CA GLY A 592 14.11 18.33 -32.88
C GLY A 592 13.45 19.62 -32.38
N ARG A 593 13.37 20.71 -33.15
CA ARG A 593 12.75 21.96 -32.67
C ARG A 593 11.24 21.82 -32.58
N GLU A 594 10.68 22.43 -31.53
CA GLU A 594 9.23 22.52 -31.37
C GLU A 594 8.64 23.41 -32.47
N HIS A 595 7.71 22.83 -33.23
CA HIS A 595 6.91 23.52 -34.22
C HIS A 595 5.64 24.06 -33.58
N GLU A 596 4.91 23.22 -32.83
CA GLU A 596 3.61 23.58 -32.30
C GLU A 596 3.32 22.88 -30.96
N HIS A 597 2.83 23.64 -29.99
CA HIS A 597 2.48 23.13 -28.66
C HIS A 597 0.96 22.97 -28.52
N TYR A 598 0.55 21.87 -27.88
CA TYR A 598 -0.84 21.49 -27.64
C TYR A 598 -1.04 21.26 -26.13
N SER A 599 -1.47 22.32 -25.44
CA SER A 599 -1.68 22.35 -23.98
C SER A 599 -3.02 21.76 -23.54
N ASP A 600 -4.04 21.79 -24.39
CA ASP A 600 -5.34 21.19 -24.14
C ASP A 600 -6.10 20.94 -25.47
N SER A 601 -7.01 19.99 -25.42
CA SER A 601 -8.02 19.65 -26.42
C SER A 601 -8.98 20.81 -26.77
N GLY A 602 -8.85 22.00 -26.17
CA GLY A 602 -9.79 23.12 -26.31
C GLY A 602 -9.64 23.97 -27.59
N GLY A 603 -8.43 24.20 -28.12
CA GLY A 603 -8.18 25.43 -28.90
C GLY A 603 -8.13 25.41 -30.45
N LYS A 604 -8.20 24.27 -31.15
CA LYS A 604 -7.89 24.21 -32.62
C LYS A 604 -8.93 23.48 -33.49
N SER A 605 -8.76 23.56 -34.82
CA SER A 605 -9.63 22.93 -35.84
C SER A 605 -9.90 21.45 -35.53
N GLY A 606 -11.15 21.01 -35.66
CA GLY A 606 -11.59 19.66 -35.28
C GLY A 606 -10.73 18.53 -35.87
N GLY A 607 -10.26 18.68 -37.12
CA GLY A 607 -9.40 17.69 -37.78
C GLY A 607 -8.03 17.50 -37.13
N GLN A 608 -7.38 18.57 -36.64
CA GLN A 608 -6.09 18.43 -35.95
C GLN A 608 -6.24 17.69 -34.60
N LYS A 609 -7.35 17.93 -33.90
CA LYS A 609 -7.65 17.24 -32.63
C LYS A 609 -7.84 15.75 -32.85
N GLU A 610 -8.58 15.38 -33.88
CA GLU A 610 -8.78 13.97 -34.25
C GLU A 610 -7.49 13.31 -34.68
N LYS A 611 -6.69 13.97 -35.52
CA LYS A 611 -5.39 13.46 -35.97
C LYS A 611 -4.45 13.20 -34.79
N LEU A 612 -4.39 14.13 -33.83
CA LEU A 612 -3.61 13.98 -32.61
C LEU A 612 -4.16 12.82 -31.75
N ALA A 613 -5.47 12.75 -31.57
CA ALA A 613 -6.12 11.69 -30.80
C ALA A 613 -5.84 10.30 -31.39
N TYR A 614 -5.95 10.13 -32.72
CA TYR A 614 -5.60 8.86 -33.39
C TYR A 614 -4.12 8.52 -33.23
N THR A 615 -3.23 9.51 -33.33
CA THR A 615 -1.78 9.31 -33.15
C THR A 615 -1.45 8.83 -31.74
N ILE A 616 -2.05 9.47 -30.72
CA ILE A 616 -1.85 9.10 -29.32
C ILE A 616 -2.46 7.73 -29.02
N LEU A 617 -3.67 7.44 -29.53
CA LEU A 617 -4.34 6.16 -29.35
C LEU A 617 -3.58 5.01 -30.03
N ALA A 618 -3.08 5.24 -31.24
CA ALA A 618 -2.25 4.30 -31.96
C ALA A 618 -0.94 4.00 -31.22
N ALA A 619 -0.28 5.03 -30.67
CA ALA A 619 0.93 4.85 -29.87
C ALA A 619 0.65 4.18 -28.51
N SER A 620 -0.49 4.46 -27.88
CA SER A 620 -0.87 3.80 -26.62
C SER A 620 -1.19 2.32 -26.83
N LEU A 621 -1.87 1.97 -27.93
CA LEU A 621 -2.05 0.58 -28.37
C LEU A 621 -0.71 -0.07 -28.72
N ALA A 622 0.17 0.65 -29.41
CA ALA A 622 1.53 0.19 -29.72
C ALA A 622 2.31 -0.17 -28.46
N TYR A 623 2.25 0.69 -27.45
CA TYR A 623 2.85 0.47 -26.14
C TYR A 623 2.21 -0.72 -25.41
N GLN A 624 0.89 -0.74 -25.25
CA GLN A 624 0.19 -1.75 -24.43
C GLN A 624 0.33 -3.18 -24.99
N PHE A 625 0.45 -3.31 -26.30
CA PHE A 625 0.56 -4.60 -26.98
C PHE A 625 1.98 -4.92 -27.49
N GLY A 626 2.97 -4.07 -27.17
CA GLY A 626 4.37 -4.25 -27.60
C GLY A 626 4.51 -4.34 -29.12
N LEU A 627 3.76 -3.52 -29.85
CA LEU A 627 3.72 -3.54 -31.31
C LEU A 627 5.04 -3.00 -31.89
N VAL A 628 5.92 -3.89 -32.34
CA VAL A 628 7.13 -3.51 -33.09
C VAL A 628 6.78 -3.40 -34.58
N ARG A 629 7.06 -2.25 -35.20
CA ARG A 629 6.93 -2.07 -36.66
C ARG A 629 7.80 -3.10 -37.40
N GLY A 630 7.20 -3.87 -38.31
CA GLY A 630 7.91 -4.83 -39.17
C GLY A 630 7.75 -6.31 -38.80
N GLU A 631 7.05 -6.66 -37.72
CA GLU A 631 6.71 -8.06 -37.46
C GLU A 631 5.58 -8.55 -38.38
N ALA A 632 5.93 -9.36 -39.39
CA ALA A 632 4.99 -9.94 -40.35
C ALA A 632 3.99 -10.93 -39.73
N ARG A 633 4.28 -11.47 -38.53
CA ARG A 633 3.42 -12.43 -37.80
C ARG A 633 3.56 -12.26 -36.28
N SER A 634 2.69 -11.46 -35.68
CA SER A 634 2.49 -11.48 -34.24
C SER A 634 1.53 -12.61 -33.83
N LYS A 635 1.77 -13.25 -32.69
CA LYS A 635 0.83 -14.21 -32.07
C LYS A 635 -0.35 -13.52 -31.38
N ALA A 636 -0.37 -12.18 -31.32
CA ALA A 636 -1.41 -11.41 -30.66
C ALA A 636 -2.57 -11.07 -31.63
N PHE A 637 -3.80 -11.32 -31.19
CA PHE A 637 -5.01 -10.86 -31.88
C PHE A 637 -5.25 -9.37 -31.56
N ARG A 638 -5.12 -8.51 -32.56
CA ARG A 638 -5.19 -7.05 -32.43
C ARG A 638 -6.39 -6.54 -33.19
N PHE A 639 -7.52 -6.34 -32.52
CA PHE A 639 -8.80 -5.98 -33.14
C PHE A 639 -9.37 -4.71 -32.52
N VAL A 640 -9.72 -3.75 -33.37
CA VAL A 640 -10.25 -2.45 -32.99
C VAL A 640 -11.61 -2.26 -33.66
N VAL A 641 -12.63 -1.98 -32.84
CA VAL A 641 -13.97 -1.64 -33.30
C VAL A 641 -14.14 -0.13 -33.17
N ILE A 642 -14.54 0.53 -34.26
CA ILE A 642 -14.83 1.96 -34.26
C ILE A 642 -16.28 2.13 -34.68
N ASP A 643 -17.11 2.51 -33.72
CA ASP A 643 -18.50 2.90 -33.98
C ASP A 643 -18.59 4.39 -34.33
N GLU A 644 -19.50 4.74 -35.23
CA GLU A 644 -19.63 6.07 -35.84
C GLU A 644 -18.30 6.64 -36.39
N ALA A 645 -17.47 5.78 -36.97
CA ALA A 645 -16.13 6.16 -37.40
C ALA A 645 -16.16 7.28 -38.45
N PHE A 646 -15.30 8.29 -38.28
CA PHE A 646 -15.04 9.34 -39.28
C PHE A 646 -16.24 10.24 -39.66
N GLY A 647 -17.38 10.13 -38.97
CA GLY A 647 -18.62 10.85 -39.32
C GLY A 647 -18.56 12.37 -39.13
N ARG A 648 -17.75 12.87 -38.19
CA ARG A 648 -17.58 14.32 -37.92
C ARG A 648 -16.22 14.89 -38.32
N GLY A 649 -15.29 14.02 -38.71
CA GLY A 649 -13.91 14.38 -39.00
C GLY A 649 -13.67 14.95 -40.37
N SER A 650 -12.45 15.41 -40.64
CA SER A 650 -12.02 15.72 -42.02
C SER A 650 -11.59 14.45 -42.75
N ASP A 651 -11.70 14.44 -44.07
CA ASP A 651 -11.33 13.30 -44.91
C ASP A 651 -9.83 12.97 -44.81
N GLU A 652 -8.98 14.00 -44.71
CA GLU A 652 -7.55 13.86 -44.48
C GLU A 652 -7.22 13.21 -43.12
N SER A 653 -7.96 13.55 -42.07
CA SER A 653 -7.77 12.97 -40.73
C SER A 653 -8.21 11.51 -40.67
N ALA A 654 -9.29 11.16 -41.38
CA ALA A 654 -9.76 9.80 -41.50
C ALA A 654 -8.76 8.91 -42.27
N GLN A 655 -8.26 9.40 -43.40
CA GLN A 655 -7.26 8.68 -44.19
C GLN A 655 -5.95 8.49 -43.42
N PHE A 656 -5.52 9.50 -42.65
CA PHE A 656 -4.38 9.39 -41.76
C PHE A 656 -4.57 8.30 -40.69
N GLY A 657 -5.73 8.30 -40.01
CA GLY A 657 -6.02 7.29 -38.98
C GLY A 657 -6.03 5.87 -39.53
N LEU A 658 -6.64 5.64 -40.70
CA LEU A 658 -6.67 4.34 -41.36
C LEU A 658 -5.28 3.84 -41.76
N LYS A 659 -4.46 4.71 -42.38
CA LYS A 659 -3.08 4.38 -42.74
C LYS A 659 -2.24 4.04 -41.50
N LEU A 660 -2.44 4.77 -40.41
CA LEU A 660 -1.74 4.52 -39.16
C LEU A 660 -2.10 3.15 -38.56
N PHE A 661 -3.37 2.77 -38.59
CA PHE A 661 -3.81 1.46 -38.11
C PHE A 661 -3.32 0.29 -38.99
N GLU A 662 -3.24 0.49 -40.30
CA GLU A 662 -2.60 -0.45 -41.23
C GLU A 662 -1.10 -0.62 -40.93
N GLU A 663 -0.36 0.48 -40.74
CA GLU A 663 1.07 0.45 -40.39
C GLU A 663 1.34 -0.25 -39.05
N LEU A 664 0.37 -0.25 -38.13
CA LEU A 664 0.43 -0.95 -36.84
C LEU A 664 -0.11 -2.39 -36.89
N ASN A 665 -0.55 -2.85 -38.06
CA ASN A 665 -1.11 -4.18 -38.28
C ASN A 665 -2.29 -4.48 -37.34
N LEU A 666 -3.22 -3.52 -37.22
CA LEU A 666 -4.46 -3.64 -36.45
C LEU A 666 -5.60 -4.11 -37.36
N GLN A 667 -6.39 -5.08 -36.90
CA GLN A 667 -7.62 -5.49 -37.58
C GLN A 667 -8.75 -4.54 -37.21
N LEU A 668 -9.44 -4.01 -38.21
CA LEU A 668 -10.46 -2.97 -38.02
C LEU A 668 -11.87 -3.50 -38.31
N LEU A 669 -12.81 -3.19 -37.42
CA LEU A 669 -14.25 -3.23 -37.71
C LEU A 669 -14.79 -1.82 -37.59
N ILE A 670 -15.20 -1.26 -38.72
CA ILE A 670 -15.69 0.11 -38.80
C ILE A 670 -17.20 0.07 -39.02
N VAL A 671 -17.93 0.71 -38.10
CA VAL A 671 -19.37 0.95 -38.24
C VAL A 671 -19.53 2.44 -38.55
N THR A 672 -20.05 2.75 -39.73
CA THR A 672 -20.28 4.12 -40.18
C THR A 672 -21.60 4.20 -40.94
N PRO A 673 -22.34 5.33 -40.85
CA PRO A 673 -23.39 5.64 -41.81
C PRO A 673 -22.83 5.66 -43.26
N LEU A 674 -23.70 5.71 -44.28
CA LEU A 674 -23.34 5.65 -45.72
C LEU A 674 -22.33 6.73 -46.22
N GLN A 675 -21.84 7.59 -45.35
CA GLN A 675 -20.87 8.63 -45.66
C GLN A 675 -19.44 8.04 -45.67
N LYS A 676 -18.55 8.63 -46.48
CA LYS A 676 -17.09 8.37 -46.48
C LYS A 676 -16.62 6.94 -46.75
N ILE A 677 -17.49 6.09 -47.32
CA ILE A 677 -17.13 4.72 -47.75
C ILE A 677 -15.89 4.74 -48.65
N HIS A 678 -15.76 5.72 -49.55
CA HIS A 678 -14.63 5.84 -50.49
C HIS A 678 -13.26 6.01 -49.83
N ILE A 679 -13.19 6.50 -48.58
CA ILE A 679 -11.94 6.67 -47.82
C ILE A 679 -11.56 5.37 -47.09
N ILE A 680 -12.56 4.62 -46.65
CA ILE A 680 -12.41 3.37 -45.90
C ILE A 680 -12.20 2.18 -46.85
N GLU A 681 -12.80 2.22 -48.03
CA GLU A 681 -12.77 1.21 -49.09
C GLU A 681 -11.38 0.57 -49.30
N PRO A 682 -10.25 1.33 -49.36
CA PRO A 682 -8.93 0.76 -49.62
C PRO A 682 -8.37 -0.08 -48.46
N TYR A 683 -8.87 0.10 -47.23
CA TYR A 683 -8.29 -0.46 -46.00
C TYR A 683 -9.12 -1.61 -45.40
N VAL A 684 -10.18 -2.07 -46.08
CA VAL A 684 -11.08 -3.12 -45.59
C VAL A 684 -11.23 -4.26 -46.59
N SER A 685 -11.35 -5.50 -46.10
CA SER A 685 -11.50 -6.69 -46.96
C SER A 685 -12.97 -7.04 -47.27
N SER A 686 -13.89 -6.63 -46.41
CA SER A 686 -15.33 -6.95 -46.52
C SER A 686 -16.17 -5.78 -46.05
N VAL A 687 -17.31 -5.58 -46.69
CA VAL A 687 -18.29 -4.54 -46.35
C VAL A 687 -19.65 -5.21 -46.07
N GLY A 688 -20.18 -4.94 -44.88
CA GLY A 688 -21.55 -5.30 -44.52
C GLY A 688 -22.47 -4.10 -44.68
N PHE A 689 -23.43 -4.17 -45.59
CA PHE A 689 -24.44 -3.13 -45.80
C PHE A 689 -25.73 -3.52 -45.08
N VAL A 690 -26.08 -2.75 -44.06
CA VAL A 690 -27.33 -2.93 -43.30
C VAL A 690 -28.37 -1.95 -43.84
N HIS A 691 -29.53 -2.48 -44.24
CA HIS A 691 -30.67 -1.70 -44.67
C HIS A 691 -31.91 -2.13 -43.89
N ASN A 692 -32.64 -1.18 -43.33
CA ASN A 692 -33.89 -1.45 -42.64
C ASN A 692 -35.02 -0.74 -43.38
N ASP A 693 -35.90 -1.51 -43.99
CA ASP A 693 -37.02 -0.99 -44.79
C ASP A 693 -38.15 -0.55 -43.84
N GLU A 694 -38.38 0.77 -43.73
CA GLU A 694 -39.34 1.41 -42.83
C GLU A 694 -39.31 0.95 -41.35
N GLY A 695 -38.20 0.40 -40.87
CA GLY A 695 -38.07 -0.11 -39.50
C GLY A 695 -38.68 -1.51 -39.28
N ARG A 696 -39.19 -2.16 -40.34
CA ARG A 696 -39.96 -3.42 -40.25
C ARG A 696 -39.18 -4.64 -40.72
N ASP A 697 -38.15 -4.46 -41.54
CA ASP A 697 -37.39 -5.56 -42.13
C ASP A 697 -35.89 -5.22 -42.20
N SER A 698 -35.09 -5.83 -41.33
CA SER A 698 -33.63 -5.64 -41.27
C SER A 698 -32.92 -6.60 -42.22
N LYS A 699 -32.38 -6.04 -43.31
CA LYS A 699 -31.63 -6.76 -44.34
C LYS A 699 -30.14 -6.46 -44.18
N LEU A 700 -29.31 -7.52 -44.19
CA LEU A 700 -27.85 -7.40 -44.22
C LEU A 700 -27.35 -8.01 -45.52
N ARG A 701 -26.54 -7.24 -46.26
CA ARG A 701 -25.84 -7.71 -47.45
C ARG A 701 -24.33 -7.64 -47.20
N ASN A 702 -23.67 -8.79 -47.24
CA ASN A 702 -22.22 -8.90 -47.09
C ASN A 702 -21.57 -9.01 -48.47
N LEU A 703 -20.59 -8.16 -48.74
CA LEU A 703 -19.83 -8.14 -49.99
C LEU A 703 -18.34 -8.17 -49.66
N THR A 704 -17.54 -8.92 -50.43
CA THR A 704 -16.09 -8.70 -50.41
C THR A 704 -15.76 -7.40 -51.14
N ILE A 705 -14.59 -6.81 -50.87
CA ILE A 705 -14.22 -5.54 -51.50
C ILE A 705 -14.10 -5.67 -53.02
N GLU A 706 -13.69 -6.83 -53.54
CA GLU A 706 -13.61 -7.11 -54.98
C GLU A 706 -15.02 -7.17 -55.60
N GLN A 707 -15.98 -7.78 -54.90
CA GLN A 707 -17.38 -7.81 -55.34
C GLN A 707 -17.99 -6.41 -55.34
N TYR A 708 -17.71 -5.61 -54.32
CA TYR A 708 -18.15 -4.22 -54.24
C TYR A 708 -17.59 -3.37 -55.39
N GLN A 709 -16.28 -3.47 -55.67
CA GLN A 709 -15.63 -2.77 -56.78
C GLN A 709 -16.18 -3.20 -58.14
N ALA A 710 -16.39 -4.50 -58.36
CA ALA A 710 -16.98 -5.01 -59.59
C ALA A 710 -18.42 -4.51 -59.82
N GLU A 711 -19.24 -4.43 -58.76
CA GLU A 711 -20.58 -3.85 -58.84
C GLU A 711 -20.56 -2.34 -59.06
N LYS A 712 -19.65 -1.61 -58.40
CA LYS A 712 -19.44 -0.17 -58.60
C LYS A 712 -19.07 0.14 -60.05
N VAL A 713 -18.17 -0.65 -60.66
CA VAL A 713 -17.80 -0.55 -62.08
C VAL A 713 -19.00 -0.88 -62.98
N ARG A 714 -19.74 -1.96 -62.69
CA ARG A 714 -20.95 -2.34 -63.45
C ARG A 714 -22.02 -1.24 -63.40
N LEU A 715 -22.25 -0.64 -62.23
CA LEU A 715 -23.18 0.47 -62.03
C LEU A 715 -22.71 1.73 -62.76
N ALA A 716 -21.43 2.07 -62.69
CA ALA A 716 -20.85 3.20 -63.41
C ALA A 716 -20.95 3.04 -64.94
N GLN A 717 -20.74 1.82 -65.46
CA GLN A 717 -20.91 1.48 -66.88
C GLN A 717 -22.39 1.50 -67.31
N SER A 718 -23.30 1.06 -66.45
CA SER A 718 -24.74 1.15 -66.71
C SER A 718 -25.26 2.59 -66.69
N ALA A 719 -24.63 3.48 -65.92
CA ALA A 719 -24.95 4.92 -65.89
C ALA A 719 -24.39 5.68 -67.10
N THR A 720 -23.27 5.24 -67.69
CA THR A 720 -22.71 5.83 -68.92
C THR A 720 -23.40 5.35 -70.20
N ALA A 721 -24.09 4.20 -70.17
CA ALA A 721 -24.86 3.69 -71.31
C ALA A 721 -26.21 4.41 -71.55
N VAL A 722 -26.60 5.38 -70.71
CA VAL A 722 -27.90 6.08 -70.78
C VAL A 722 -27.81 7.50 -71.38
N VAL A 723 -26.67 7.89 -71.95
CA VAL A 723 -26.57 9.14 -72.74
C VAL A 723 -26.51 8.83 -74.24
N PRO A 724 -27.63 8.89 -74.99
CA PRO A 724 -27.55 9.11 -76.42
C PRO A 724 -27.18 10.59 -76.64
N ALA A 725 -26.11 10.83 -77.39
CA ALA A 725 -25.80 12.17 -77.91
C ALA A 725 -26.92 12.63 -78.88
N PRO A 726 -27.20 13.94 -78.97
CA PRO A 726 -28.18 14.48 -79.92
C PRO A 726 -27.81 14.25 -81.39
#